data_AF-A0A0L0BWD8-F1
#
_entry.id   AF-A0A0L0BWD8-F1
#
_cell.length_a   1.000
_cell.length_b   1.000
_cell.length_c   1.000
_cell.angle_alpha   90.00
_cell.angle_beta   90.00
_cell.angle_gamma   90.00
#
_symmetry.space_group_name_H-M   'P 1'
#
loop_
_entity.id
_entity.type
_entity.pdbx_description
1 polymer ?
#
loop_
_entity_poly.entity_id
_entity_poly.type
_entity_poly.pdbx_seq_one_letter_code
_entity_poly.pdbx_strand_id
1 'polypeptide(L)'
;MRPNNGRLWATICDDQVEIRSLTEDKLEASLDVLEGSFFLYESVAVATKINLPENVQAKKDLRELSRITAEDGVSLIAVEKSTGKPIAVAFNKIQFIPDNGEDVFFVKFRKENAKSPNAQSLMDFMASVDEQYDIFEKFNLDCTCELMFLATLPQWERKGIAKALARYTIELTKELKNGIGLEEIHPSLRKRIPKAVTAIFTSMFSQKVGKAEGFTVVNTVPYTQFSFEGKTYDQRIDPRHKGYEVEIIKITEDLYDDSVELFLKYFMKYENVSIACNLNECPEEMEIFIKAALKDNISFAARDVETQELVAICINKIVNPSAQITLNEVFASFKSPNMQKVAEYLHTVECTYDIFKEWQIDCAFELMFITTRTDYAKRGIAFSLAKFALEYAGKLKENDWDESQQLPEHIRGQTPKALISVATSRYTQIVAEKLGLETLFSVENSEFSFEGKTFAEKIDPIHNVKMPSQSLQLICDGEVEIIKITEDLYEEAIELFRNYFMKYENVSIACNLCEKPETIAEMRVLLKAILKDSISFAARDVKTQELVALCINKLVNPSAQITLDEVFGSFKTPNMQTVGNYLRILEGTYDIFKEWQIDCVIELSFLSTRTDYAKRGIALSLAKYLLEYAAKLKANDCEEAQHLPPHLRGQKPKAIISVFTSRYSQAVGEKLGFETLFKEENSKFMFEGKTFAEKIDPIHKYSIFAAKKL
;
A
#
# COMPACT_ATOMS: atom_id res chain seq x y z
N MET A 1 23.20 28.28 17.75
CA MET A 1 21.82 28.31 17.20
C MET A 1 21.23 29.70 17.34
N ARG A 2 20.22 30.05 16.52
CA ARG A 2 19.40 31.25 16.75
C ARG A 2 18.51 31.05 17.98
N PRO A 3 18.25 32.09 18.79
CA PRO A 3 17.38 31.97 19.96
C PRO A 3 15.97 31.50 19.59
N ASN A 4 15.34 32.19 18.62
CA ASN A 4 13.94 32.04 18.27
C ASN A 4 13.72 32.21 16.75
N ASN A 5 12.49 31.96 16.27
CA ASN A 5 12.03 32.27 14.90
C ASN A 5 12.91 31.67 13.80
N GLY A 6 13.04 30.33 13.81
CA GLY A 6 13.72 29.60 12.76
C GLY A 6 13.19 29.95 11.37
N ARG A 7 14.10 30.02 10.38
CA ARG A 7 13.74 30.28 8.98
C ARG A 7 12.67 29.30 8.52
N LEU A 8 11.61 29.80 7.88
CA LEU A 8 10.58 28.99 7.26
C LEU A 8 11.08 28.51 5.88
N TRP A 9 11.10 27.20 5.69
CA TRP A 9 11.48 26.56 4.42
C TRP A 9 10.27 26.23 3.57
N ALA A 10 9.21 25.72 4.21
CA ALA A 10 7.94 25.42 3.54
C ALA A 10 6.80 25.24 4.53
N THR A 11 5.58 25.32 4.01
CA THR A 11 4.39 24.82 4.68
C THR A 11 3.88 23.60 3.90
N ILE A 12 3.56 22.53 4.61
CA ILE A 12 3.09 21.25 4.05
C ILE A 12 1.83 20.78 4.79
N CYS A 13 1.23 19.70 4.28
CA CYS A 13 0.03 19.08 4.85
C CYS A 13 -1.15 20.05 4.96
N ASP A 14 -1.55 20.66 3.85
CA ASP A 14 -2.64 21.65 3.77
C ASP A 14 -2.47 22.81 4.77
N ASP A 15 -1.27 23.40 4.75
CA ASP A 15 -0.89 24.49 5.63
C ASP A 15 -0.95 24.17 7.13
N GLN A 16 -0.85 22.90 7.54
CA GLN A 16 -0.85 22.50 8.97
C GLN A 16 0.54 22.44 9.59
N VAL A 17 1.58 22.21 8.79
CA VAL A 17 2.94 21.93 9.27
C VAL A 17 3.94 22.86 8.60
N GLU A 18 4.77 23.53 9.40
CA GLU A 18 5.89 24.35 8.93
C GLU A 18 7.20 23.58 9.03
N ILE A 19 7.96 23.51 7.95
CA ILE A 19 9.36 23.07 7.98
C ILE A 19 10.22 24.29 8.29
N ARG A 20 10.96 24.26 9.41
CA ARG A 20 11.76 25.39 9.89
C ARG A 20 13.16 24.99 10.30
N SER A 21 14.10 25.93 10.26
CA SER A 21 15.39 25.76 10.93
C SER A 21 15.19 25.62 12.45
N LEU A 22 15.95 24.74 13.08
CA LEU A 22 15.92 24.54 14.53
C LEU A 22 16.45 25.79 15.26
N THR A 23 15.85 26.07 16.41
CA THR A 23 16.16 27.22 17.28
C THR A 23 16.28 26.77 18.72
N GLU A 24 16.97 27.57 19.53
CA GLU A 24 17.26 27.25 20.93
C GLU A 24 15.98 27.01 21.74
N ASP A 25 14.95 27.84 21.54
CA ASP A 25 13.66 27.69 22.23
C ASP A 25 12.89 26.40 21.88
N LYS A 26 13.24 25.76 20.76
CA LYS A 26 12.62 24.51 20.29
C LYS A 26 13.45 23.27 20.57
N LEU A 27 14.70 23.41 21.00
CA LEU A 27 15.65 22.31 21.13
C LEU A 27 15.15 21.20 22.06
N GLU A 28 14.71 21.53 23.28
CA GLU A 28 14.24 20.48 24.22
C GLU A 28 13.03 19.72 23.67
N ALA A 29 12.05 20.44 23.12
CA ALA A 29 10.87 19.80 22.53
C ALA A 29 11.22 18.95 21.29
N SER A 30 12.26 19.33 20.54
CA SER A 30 12.79 18.54 19.43
C SER A 30 13.55 17.29 19.90
N LEU A 31 14.25 17.35 21.03
CA LEU A 31 14.86 16.17 21.65
C LEU A 31 13.78 15.20 22.17
N ASP A 32 12.65 15.72 22.66
CA ASP A 32 11.51 14.90 23.09
C ASP A 32 10.87 14.14 21.91
N VAL A 33 10.95 14.68 20.68
CA VAL A 33 10.55 13.95 19.47
C VAL A 33 11.41 12.69 19.28
N LEU A 34 12.72 12.75 19.52
CA LEU A 34 13.59 11.58 19.42
C LEU A 34 13.21 10.51 20.45
N GLU A 35 12.87 10.90 21.67
CA GLU A 35 12.39 9.96 22.70
C GLU A 35 11.06 9.32 22.35
N GLY A 36 10.12 10.10 21.80
CA GLY A 36 8.80 9.64 21.40
C GLY A 36 8.78 8.85 20.08
N SER A 37 9.88 8.80 19.33
CA SER A 37 9.96 8.06 18.08
C SER A 37 11.31 7.37 17.84
N PHE A 38 12.39 8.12 17.60
CA PHE A 38 13.65 7.56 17.09
C PHE A 38 14.23 6.50 18.03
N PHE A 39 14.37 6.81 19.32
CA PHE A 39 14.97 5.89 20.30
C PHE A 39 14.14 4.61 20.49
N LEU A 40 12.84 4.64 20.18
CA LEU A 40 11.95 3.49 20.35
C LEU A 40 11.98 2.53 19.17
N TYR A 41 12.20 3.05 17.95
CA TYR A 41 11.94 2.31 16.71
C TYR A 41 13.14 2.20 15.76
N GLU A 42 14.20 2.98 15.98
CA GLU A 42 15.37 2.94 15.09
C GLU A 42 16.15 1.62 15.24
N SER A 43 16.62 1.07 14.11
CA SER A 43 17.16 -0.30 14.03
C SER A 43 18.39 -0.50 14.92
N VAL A 44 19.33 0.43 14.93
CA VAL A 44 20.54 0.33 15.76
C VAL A 44 20.22 0.60 17.24
N ALA A 45 19.31 1.52 17.55
CA ALA A 45 18.81 1.74 18.90
C ALA A 45 18.11 0.50 19.47
N VAL A 46 17.37 -0.25 18.65
CA VAL A 46 16.79 -1.55 19.02
C VAL A 46 17.88 -2.61 19.19
N ALA A 47 18.82 -2.69 18.25
CA ALA A 47 19.91 -3.66 18.29
C ALA A 47 20.83 -3.50 19.52
N THR A 48 21.06 -2.26 19.95
CA THR A 48 21.84 -1.92 21.15
C THR A 48 20.96 -1.77 22.38
N LYS A 49 19.66 -2.11 22.33
CA LYS A 49 18.69 -2.05 23.44
C LYS A 49 18.45 -0.65 24.03
N ILE A 50 18.85 0.43 23.35
CA ILE A 50 18.58 1.81 23.79
C ILE A 50 17.07 2.06 23.90
N ASN A 51 16.27 1.37 23.09
CA ASN A 51 14.81 1.47 23.13
C ASN A 51 14.19 1.04 24.47
N LEU A 52 14.86 0.17 25.25
CA LEU A 52 14.31 -0.37 26.48
C LEU A 52 14.15 0.73 27.57
N PRO A 53 13.05 0.72 28.35
CA PRO A 53 12.77 1.73 29.37
C PRO A 53 13.89 1.90 30.41
N GLU A 54 14.54 0.80 30.81
CA GLU A 54 15.59 0.77 31.82
C GLU A 54 16.91 1.42 31.37
N ASN A 55 17.15 1.54 30.06
CA ASN A 55 18.40 2.08 29.50
C ASN A 55 18.39 3.61 29.43
N VAL A 56 17.98 4.26 30.53
CA VAL A 56 17.83 5.71 30.66
C VAL A 56 19.13 6.45 30.35
N GLN A 57 20.28 5.93 30.77
CA GLN A 57 21.57 6.58 30.51
C GLN A 57 21.89 6.63 29.01
N ALA A 58 21.55 5.59 28.25
CA ALA A 58 21.80 5.58 26.81
C ALA A 58 20.95 6.61 26.06
N LYS A 59 19.68 6.79 26.47
CA LYS A 59 18.82 7.85 25.94
C LYS A 59 19.37 9.24 26.27
N LYS A 60 19.91 9.44 27.49
CA LYS A 60 20.59 10.69 27.87
C LYS A 60 21.84 10.95 27.02
N ASP A 61 22.65 9.92 26.76
CA ASP A 61 23.82 10.03 25.90
C ASP A 61 23.40 10.46 24.47
N LEU A 62 22.37 9.83 23.88
CA LEU A 62 21.90 10.21 22.53
C LEU A 62 21.22 11.58 22.48
N ARG A 63 20.54 12.02 23.55
CA ARG A 63 20.05 13.41 23.64
C ARG A 63 21.21 14.39 23.60
N GLU A 64 22.29 14.11 24.32
CA GLU A 64 23.47 14.97 24.34
C GLU A 64 24.18 15.00 22.99
N LEU A 65 24.29 13.85 22.31
CA LEU A 65 24.77 13.79 20.94
C LEU A 65 23.96 14.70 20.01
N SER A 66 22.62 14.60 20.10
CA SER A 66 21.70 15.39 19.28
C SER A 66 21.77 16.88 19.61
N ARG A 67 22.01 17.23 20.88
CA ARG A 67 22.23 18.61 21.32
C ARG A 67 23.49 19.19 20.69
N ILE A 68 24.62 18.49 20.79
CA ILE A 68 25.90 18.90 20.19
C ILE A 68 25.75 19.02 18.67
N THR A 69 25.06 18.07 18.03
CA THR A 69 24.75 18.14 16.60
C THR A 69 23.93 19.38 16.22
N ALA A 70 22.95 19.77 17.03
CA ALA A 70 22.12 20.93 16.78
C ALA A 70 22.88 22.26 16.82
N GLU A 71 23.96 22.34 17.63
CA GLU A 71 24.75 23.56 17.82
C GLU A 71 25.35 24.11 16.53
N ASP A 72 25.61 23.23 15.55
CA ASP A 72 26.09 23.58 14.21
C ASP A 72 25.18 24.58 13.50
N GLY A 73 23.88 24.61 13.83
CA GLY A 73 22.91 25.55 13.27
C GLY A 73 22.29 25.10 11.94
N VAL A 74 22.46 23.84 11.55
CA VAL A 74 21.99 23.29 10.26
C VAL A 74 20.85 22.27 10.39
N SER A 75 20.35 22.05 11.61
CA SER A 75 19.25 21.13 11.89
C SER A 75 17.89 21.75 11.54
N LEU A 76 16.95 20.91 11.09
CA LEU A 76 15.59 21.30 10.71
C LEU A 76 14.54 20.60 11.57
N ILE A 77 13.38 21.24 11.70
CA ILE A 77 12.22 20.71 12.43
C ILE A 77 10.95 20.88 11.61
N ALA A 78 9.99 19.99 11.83
CA ALA A 78 8.62 20.22 11.42
C ALA A 78 7.80 20.64 12.64
N VAL A 79 7.08 21.75 12.53
CA VAL A 79 6.29 22.35 13.61
C VAL A 79 4.81 22.29 13.22
N GLU A 80 3.98 21.73 14.08
CA GLU A 80 2.53 21.84 13.93
C GLU A 80 2.09 23.28 14.22
N LYS A 81 1.44 23.95 13.26
CA LYS A 81 1.07 25.37 13.40
C LYS A 81 0.06 25.64 14.49
N SER A 82 -0.89 24.73 14.73
CA SER A 82 -1.94 24.91 15.74
C SER A 82 -1.40 24.92 17.17
N THR A 83 -0.31 24.18 17.43
CA THR A 83 0.27 24.03 18.77
C THR A 83 1.63 24.71 18.92
N GLY A 84 2.29 25.03 17.79
CA GLY A 84 3.66 25.54 17.77
C GLY A 84 4.70 24.53 18.25
N LYS A 85 4.36 23.24 18.33
CA LYS A 85 5.24 22.18 18.85
C LYS A 85 5.98 21.47 17.71
N PRO A 86 7.28 21.14 17.92
CA PRO A 86 7.98 20.21 17.04
C PRO A 86 7.30 18.84 17.03
N ILE A 87 7.14 18.27 15.85
CA ILE A 87 6.51 16.95 15.62
C ILE A 87 7.39 16.00 14.81
N ALA A 88 8.42 16.54 14.17
CA ALA A 88 9.45 15.80 13.45
C ALA A 88 10.76 16.62 13.45
N VAL A 89 11.89 15.92 13.29
CA VAL A 89 13.22 16.50 13.37
C VAL A 89 14.14 15.89 12.30
N ALA A 90 15.04 16.72 11.79
CA ALA A 90 16.24 16.32 11.08
C ALA A 90 17.43 16.98 11.78
N PHE A 91 18.10 16.25 12.67
CA PHE A 91 19.35 16.70 13.27
C PHE A 91 20.46 16.46 12.27
N ASN A 92 21.07 17.56 11.82
CA ASN A 92 22.09 17.59 10.79
C ASN A 92 23.43 18.02 11.39
N LYS A 93 24.52 17.38 10.99
CA LYS A 93 25.89 17.68 11.43
C LYS A 93 26.74 18.15 10.26
N ILE A 94 27.51 19.21 10.45
CA ILE A 94 28.63 19.55 9.57
C ILE A 94 29.79 18.62 9.91
N GLN A 95 30.10 17.70 8.99
CA GLN A 95 31.20 16.75 9.07
C GLN A 95 32.36 17.25 8.19
N PHE A 96 33.58 17.07 8.67
CA PHE A 96 34.81 17.46 7.98
C PHE A 96 35.98 16.66 8.56
N ILE A 97 37.07 16.56 7.80
CA ILE A 97 38.31 15.95 8.30
C ILE A 97 38.91 16.88 9.36
N PRO A 98 39.06 16.45 10.63
CA PRO A 98 39.64 17.27 11.69
C PRO A 98 41.09 17.66 11.40
N ASP A 99 41.53 18.79 11.97
CA ASP A 99 42.92 19.23 11.83
C ASP A 99 43.83 18.37 12.75
N ASN A 100 45.06 18.04 12.30
CA ASN A 100 46.14 17.42 13.08
C ASN A 100 45.77 16.33 14.12
N GLY A 101 45.33 15.15 13.66
CA GLY A 101 45.27 13.95 14.49
C GLY A 101 44.18 13.93 15.57
N GLU A 102 43.23 14.87 15.53
CA GLU A 102 42.02 14.83 16.33
C GLU A 102 41.08 13.70 15.88
N ASP A 103 40.33 13.14 16.83
CA ASP A 103 39.33 12.13 16.55
C ASP A 103 38.16 12.69 15.72
N VAL A 104 37.67 11.90 14.76
CA VAL A 104 36.42 12.19 14.04
C VAL A 104 35.21 12.21 14.99
N PHE A 105 34.14 12.90 14.60
CA PHE A 105 33.04 13.27 15.49
C PHE A 105 32.48 12.10 16.34
N PHE A 106 32.16 10.97 15.72
CA PHE A 106 31.61 9.81 16.43
C PHE A 106 32.62 9.18 17.40
N VAL A 107 33.90 9.07 17.01
CA VAL A 107 34.97 8.54 17.86
C VAL A 107 35.20 9.45 19.06
N LYS A 108 35.20 10.77 18.85
CA LYS A 108 35.33 11.76 19.91
C LYS A 108 34.17 11.67 20.90
N PHE A 109 32.94 11.70 20.41
CA PHE A 109 31.74 11.60 21.25
C PHE A 109 31.72 10.29 22.05
N ARG A 110 32.12 9.18 21.43
CA ARG A 110 32.25 7.88 22.10
C ARG A 110 33.20 7.93 23.30
N LYS A 111 34.36 8.59 23.16
CA LYS A 111 35.40 8.67 24.20
C LYS A 111 35.02 9.64 25.32
N GLU A 112 34.44 10.79 24.96
CA GLU A 112 34.28 11.92 25.88
C GLU A 112 32.87 12.01 26.50
N ASN A 113 31.83 11.57 25.79
CA ASN A 113 30.43 11.85 26.17
C ASN A 113 29.57 10.58 26.37
N ALA A 114 29.81 9.50 25.62
CA ALA A 114 29.00 8.28 25.71
C ALA A 114 29.33 7.46 26.98
N LYS A 115 28.42 7.49 27.96
CA LYS A 115 28.64 6.85 29.28
C LYS A 115 28.13 5.42 29.34
N SER A 116 27.11 5.09 28.56
CA SER A 116 26.51 3.76 28.52
C SER A 116 27.17 2.86 27.47
N PRO A 117 27.30 1.54 27.73
CA PRO A 117 27.80 0.60 26.73
C PRO A 117 26.90 0.52 25.48
N ASN A 118 25.59 0.76 25.65
CA ASN A 118 24.62 0.79 24.56
C ASN A 118 24.93 1.94 23.58
N ALA A 119 25.11 3.17 24.09
CA ALA A 119 25.44 4.32 23.27
C ALA A 119 26.85 4.20 22.67
N GLN A 120 27.81 3.65 23.42
CA GLN A 120 29.14 3.35 22.88
C GLN A 120 29.07 2.38 21.70
N SER A 121 28.25 1.32 21.79
CA SER A 121 28.06 0.38 20.69
C SER A 121 27.41 1.03 19.45
N LEU A 122 26.48 1.96 19.64
CA LEU A 122 25.91 2.74 18.52
C LEU A 122 26.98 3.63 17.87
N MET A 123 27.84 4.29 18.67
CA MET A 123 28.96 5.08 18.12
C MET A 123 29.99 4.20 17.40
N ASP A 124 30.28 3.01 17.93
CA ASP A 124 31.16 2.03 17.28
C ASP A 124 30.61 1.62 15.91
N PHE A 125 29.30 1.38 15.82
CA PHE A 125 28.62 1.12 14.55
C PHE A 125 28.79 2.27 13.56
N MET A 126 28.46 3.51 13.95
CA MET A 126 28.55 4.68 13.06
C MET A 126 29.99 4.90 12.57
N ALA A 127 30.96 4.87 13.48
CA ALA A 127 32.38 5.03 13.13
C ALA A 127 32.89 3.92 12.20
N SER A 128 32.47 2.67 12.42
CA SER A 128 32.87 1.54 11.56
C SER A 128 32.27 1.65 10.17
N VAL A 129 31.02 2.09 10.04
CA VAL A 129 30.37 2.28 8.73
C VAL A 129 31.07 3.39 7.94
N ASP A 130 31.44 4.49 8.59
CA ASP A 130 32.22 5.58 7.98
C ASP A 130 33.62 5.11 7.54
N GLU A 131 34.30 4.31 8.36
CA GLU A 131 35.65 3.80 8.05
C GLU A 131 35.66 2.83 6.84
N GLN A 132 34.59 2.06 6.66
CA GLN A 132 34.49 1.13 5.52
C GLN A 132 34.42 1.82 4.16
N TYR A 133 34.06 3.11 4.10
CA TYR A 133 33.98 3.85 2.86
C TYR A 133 34.33 5.33 3.06
N ASP A 134 35.59 5.70 2.80
CA ASP A 134 36.04 7.08 2.88
C ASP A 134 35.44 7.93 1.75
N ILE A 135 34.35 8.62 2.09
CA ILE A 135 33.64 9.48 1.15
C ILE A 135 34.44 10.75 0.81
N PHE A 136 35.24 11.25 1.75
CA PHE A 136 35.99 12.49 1.58
C PHE A 136 37.06 12.30 0.52
N GLU A 137 37.82 11.22 0.62
CA GLU A 137 38.79 10.83 -0.41
C GLU A 137 38.09 10.54 -1.74
N LYS A 138 37.05 9.68 -1.72
CA LYS A 138 36.43 9.16 -2.94
C LYS A 138 35.80 10.24 -3.81
N PHE A 139 35.18 11.25 -3.19
CA PHE A 139 34.49 12.34 -3.88
C PHE A 139 35.25 13.66 -3.84
N ASN A 140 36.50 13.66 -3.35
CA ASN A 140 37.34 14.85 -3.16
C ASN A 140 36.59 15.97 -2.41
N LEU A 141 35.98 15.58 -1.28
CA LEU A 141 35.24 16.48 -0.40
C LEU A 141 36.11 16.82 0.81
N ASP A 142 35.90 18.02 1.34
CA ASP A 142 36.51 18.53 2.57
C ASP A 142 35.48 18.77 3.68
N CYS A 143 34.19 18.81 3.31
CA CYS A 143 33.08 19.06 4.22
C CYS A 143 31.75 18.56 3.65
N THR A 144 30.92 17.98 4.51
CA THR A 144 29.58 17.46 4.18
C THR A 144 28.55 17.89 5.24
N CYS A 145 27.27 17.88 4.85
CA CYS A 145 26.15 18.03 5.77
C CYS A 145 25.52 16.66 5.96
N GLU A 146 25.76 16.03 7.09
CA GLU A 146 25.22 14.72 7.41
C GLU A 146 23.82 14.83 8.01
N LEU A 147 22.84 14.21 7.35
CA LEU A 147 21.50 13.97 7.89
C LEU A 147 21.58 12.82 8.90
N MET A 148 21.94 13.15 10.13
CA MET A 148 22.33 12.18 11.17
C MET A 148 21.12 11.50 11.81
N PHE A 149 20.12 12.27 12.26
CA PHE A 149 18.89 11.72 12.83
C PHE A 149 17.66 12.29 12.15
N LEU A 150 16.85 11.42 11.55
CA LEU A 150 15.58 11.75 10.93
C LEU A 150 14.45 11.03 11.67
N ALA A 151 13.55 11.80 12.29
CA ALA A 151 12.49 11.25 13.11
C ALA A 151 11.17 12.01 12.95
N THR A 152 10.06 11.30 13.09
CA THR A 152 8.70 11.86 13.06
C THR A 152 7.89 11.14 14.13
N LEU A 153 7.14 11.88 14.95
CA LEU A 153 6.28 11.28 15.96
C LEU A 153 5.24 10.35 15.30
N PRO A 154 4.89 9.20 15.92
CA PRO A 154 4.03 8.18 15.29
C PRO A 154 2.70 8.70 14.74
N GLN A 155 2.05 9.62 15.46
CA GLN A 155 0.78 10.23 15.06
C GLN A 155 0.89 11.19 13.85
N TRP A 156 2.12 11.54 13.45
CA TRP A 156 2.44 12.39 12.30
C TRP A 156 3.09 11.62 11.14
N GLU A 157 3.25 10.30 11.26
CA GLU A 157 3.78 9.46 10.19
C GLU A 157 2.90 9.48 8.93
N ARG A 158 3.47 9.02 7.80
CA ARG A 158 2.82 8.89 6.48
C ARG A 158 2.26 10.20 5.89
N LYS A 159 2.68 11.36 6.42
CA LYS A 159 2.32 12.69 5.92
C LYS A 159 3.38 13.33 5.03
N GLY A 160 4.41 12.58 4.63
CA GLY A 160 5.52 13.10 3.82
C GLY A 160 6.51 14.02 4.56
N ILE A 161 6.39 14.14 5.90
CA ILE A 161 7.20 15.08 6.69
C ILE A 161 8.69 14.73 6.66
N ALA A 162 9.05 13.46 6.89
CA ALA A 162 10.44 13.01 6.82
C ALA A 162 11.07 13.25 5.43
N LYS A 163 10.29 13.05 4.36
CA LYS A 163 10.69 13.35 2.99
C LYS A 163 10.93 14.84 2.79
N ALA A 164 10.05 15.70 3.31
CA ALA A 164 10.23 17.15 3.26
C ALA A 164 11.47 17.60 4.05
N LEU A 165 11.71 17.06 5.24
CA LEU A 165 12.91 17.36 6.03
C LEU A 165 14.21 16.97 5.31
N ALA A 166 14.26 15.79 4.68
CA ALA A 166 15.39 15.37 3.86
C ALA A 166 15.60 16.31 2.66
N ARG A 167 14.52 16.66 1.94
CA ARG A 167 14.54 17.62 0.84
C ARG A 167 15.13 18.96 1.26
N TYR A 168 14.62 19.55 2.33
CA TYR A 168 15.06 20.87 2.77
C TYR A 168 16.44 20.84 3.42
N THR A 169 16.91 19.69 3.88
CA THR A 169 18.34 19.50 4.25
C THR A 169 19.23 19.58 3.00
N ILE A 170 18.81 19.01 1.87
CA ILE A 170 19.50 19.16 0.57
C ILE A 170 19.48 20.61 0.11
N GLU A 171 18.33 21.29 0.15
CA GLU A 171 18.23 22.70 -0.25
C GLU A 171 19.07 23.62 0.64
N LEU A 172 19.02 23.43 1.97
CA LEU A 172 19.92 24.12 2.90
C LEU A 172 21.37 23.91 2.51
N THR A 173 21.79 22.68 2.25
CA THR A 173 23.19 22.38 1.90
C THR A 173 23.60 23.02 0.58
N LYS A 174 22.71 23.09 -0.42
CA LYS A 174 22.95 23.82 -1.68
C LYS A 174 23.13 25.31 -1.44
N GLU A 175 22.33 25.91 -0.56
CA GLU A 175 22.47 27.32 -0.20
C GLU A 175 23.79 27.60 0.52
N LEU A 176 24.15 26.76 1.50
CA LEU A 176 25.43 26.88 2.22
C LEU A 176 26.62 26.77 1.27
N LYS A 177 26.58 25.83 0.31
CA LYS A 177 27.59 25.69 -0.74
C LYS A 177 27.79 26.96 -1.56
N ASN A 178 26.72 27.74 -1.74
CA ASN A 178 26.73 29.02 -2.47
C ASN A 178 27.00 30.23 -1.55
N GLY A 179 27.33 30.01 -0.28
CA GLY A 179 27.63 31.05 0.70
C GLY A 179 26.40 31.73 1.31
N ILE A 180 25.20 31.18 1.10
CA ILE A 180 23.94 31.72 1.64
C ILE A 180 23.64 31.06 2.99
N GLY A 181 23.30 31.84 4.02
CA GLY A 181 22.91 31.33 5.34
C GLY A 181 24.09 30.93 6.24
N LEU A 182 25.34 31.21 5.85
CA LEU A 182 26.54 30.92 6.66
C LEU A 182 26.54 31.67 8.00
N GLU A 183 25.85 32.81 8.08
CA GLU A 183 25.67 33.56 9.33
C GLU A 183 24.81 32.80 10.36
N GLU A 184 23.96 31.86 9.92
CA GLU A 184 23.13 31.00 10.77
C GLU A 184 23.92 29.83 11.38
N ILE A 185 25.06 29.47 10.78
CA ILE A 185 25.96 28.41 11.25
C ILE A 185 26.79 28.90 12.45
N HIS A 186 27.13 27.96 13.34
CA HIS A 186 28.05 28.20 14.45
C HIS A 186 29.35 28.92 13.98
N PRO A 187 29.82 29.98 14.67
CA PRO A 187 30.95 30.80 14.21
C PRO A 187 32.22 30.02 13.84
N SER A 188 32.54 28.96 14.57
CA SER A 188 33.73 28.12 14.28
C SER A 188 33.61 27.29 13.00
N LEU A 189 32.40 27.07 12.50
CA LEU A 189 32.12 26.20 11.34
C LEU A 189 31.85 26.99 10.06
N ARG A 190 31.77 28.33 10.10
CA ARG A 190 31.44 29.15 8.93
C ARG A 190 32.40 29.03 7.74
N LYS A 191 33.62 28.54 7.98
CA LYS A 191 34.62 28.24 6.94
C LYS A 191 34.51 26.81 6.38
N ARG A 192 33.76 25.93 7.04
CA ARG A 192 33.53 24.53 6.65
C ARG A 192 32.27 24.49 5.79
N ILE A 193 32.44 24.61 4.48
CA ILE A 193 31.34 24.74 3.52
C ILE A 193 30.94 23.34 3.02
N PRO A 194 29.76 22.81 3.39
CA PRO A 194 29.36 21.46 2.99
C PRO A 194 29.08 21.39 1.48
N LYS A 195 29.65 20.39 0.81
CA LYS A 195 29.52 20.21 -0.65
C LYS A 195 28.54 19.13 -1.07
N ALA A 196 28.17 18.26 -0.14
CA ALA A 196 27.25 17.14 -0.33
C ALA A 196 26.44 16.89 0.94
N VAL A 197 25.29 16.20 0.78
CA VAL A 197 24.51 15.65 1.89
C VAL A 197 24.80 14.16 2.00
N THR A 198 25.03 13.70 3.22
CA THR A 198 25.37 12.31 3.54
C THR A 198 24.39 11.77 4.57
N ALA A 199 24.19 10.45 4.61
CA ALA A 199 23.33 9.82 5.59
C ALA A 199 23.65 8.33 5.71
N ILE A 200 23.55 7.79 6.92
CA ILE A 200 23.52 6.35 7.17
C ILE A 200 22.06 5.93 7.40
N PHE A 201 21.44 5.33 6.37
CA PHE A 201 20.04 4.91 6.43
C PHE A 201 19.90 3.46 6.93
N THR A 202 19.60 3.32 8.22
CA THR A 202 19.56 2.04 8.93
C THR A 202 18.22 1.29 8.78
N SER A 203 17.13 1.98 8.46
CA SER A 203 15.83 1.34 8.26
C SER A 203 15.37 1.40 6.80
N MET A 204 14.60 0.41 6.37
CA MET A 204 13.96 0.40 5.04
C MET A 204 13.13 1.67 4.76
N PHE A 205 12.59 2.31 5.81
CA PHE A 205 11.79 3.53 5.69
C PHE A 205 12.67 4.73 5.35
N SER A 206 13.77 4.89 6.08
CA SER A 206 14.75 5.95 5.83
C SER A 206 15.46 5.77 4.48
N GLN A 207 15.74 4.53 4.07
CA GLN A 207 16.27 4.21 2.74
C GLN A 207 15.29 4.61 1.62
N LYS A 208 13.98 4.38 1.81
CA LYS A 208 12.95 4.83 0.87
C LYS A 208 12.89 6.36 0.77
N VAL A 209 13.04 7.07 1.90
CA VAL A 209 13.12 8.54 1.90
C VAL A 209 14.35 9.01 1.12
N GLY A 210 15.53 8.45 1.40
CA GLY A 210 16.77 8.76 0.67
C GLY A 210 16.61 8.55 -0.83
N LYS A 211 16.10 7.38 -1.26
CA LYS A 211 15.85 7.08 -2.67
C LYS A 211 14.88 8.08 -3.31
N ALA A 212 13.81 8.46 -2.60
CA ALA A 212 12.82 9.40 -3.11
C ALA A 212 13.34 10.83 -3.28
N GLU A 213 14.37 11.23 -2.53
CA GLU A 213 15.01 12.55 -2.62
C GLU A 213 16.36 12.50 -3.37
N GLY A 214 16.65 11.39 -4.07
CA GLY A 214 17.78 11.29 -5.00
C GLY A 214 19.14 10.97 -4.36
N PHE A 215 19.18 10.43 -3.14
CA PHE A 215 20.41 9.90 -2.57
C PHE A 215 20.89 8.68 -3.39
N THR A 216 22.21 8.59 -3.56
CA THR A 216 22.87 7.41 -4.17
C THR A 216 23.46 6.54 -3.07
N VAL A 217 23.25 5.23 -3.16
CA VAL A 217 23.86 4.26 -2.24
C VAL A 217 25.32 4.07 -2.64
N VAL A 218 26.25 4.39 -1.74
CA VAL A 218 27.70 4.26 -1.99
C VAL A 218 28.33 3.08 -1.24
N ASN A 219 27.69 2.62 -0.16
CA ASN A 219 28.09 1.46 0.61
C ASN A 219 26.84 0.79 1.25
N THR A 220 26.90 -0.53 1.44
CA THR A 220 25.89 -1.31 2.16
C THR A 220 26.60 -2.24 3.13
N VAL A 221 26.32 -2.09 4.42
CA VAL A 221 26.97 -2.89 5.48
C VAL A 221 25.94 -3.81 6.13
N PRO A 222 26.14 -5.14 6.12
CA PRO A 222 25.20 -6.07 6.73
C PRO A 222 25.25 -6.03 8.26
N TYR A 223 24.07 -6.12 8.88
CA TYR A 223 23.92 -6.10 10.34
C TYR A 223 24.57 -7.29 11.06
N THR A 224 24.90 -8.36 10.35
CA THR A 224 25.61 -9.53 10.88
C THR A 224 27.04 -9.21 11.30
N GLN A 225 27.64 -8.12 10.80
CA GLN A 225 29.00 -7.69 11.19
C GLN A 225 29.08 -7.09 12.59
N PHE A 226 27.94 -6.68 13.17
CA PHE A 226 27.89 -5.98 14.45
C PHE A 226 27.20 -6.82 15.50
N SER A 227 27.75 -6.81 16.71
CA SER A 227 27.16 -7.51 17.85
C SER A 227 27.14 -6.64 19.10
N PHE A 228 26.15 -6.89 19.95
CA PHE A 228 26.04 -6.30 21.27
C PHE A 228 25.58 -7.41 22.22
N GLU A 229 26.17 -7.54 23.41
CA GLU A 229 25.81 -8.59 24.39
C GLU A 229 25.65 -10.01 23.78
N GLY A 230 26.59 -10.42 22.93
CA GLY A 230 26.64 -11.76 22.36
C GLY A 230 25.57 -12.10 21.30
N LYS A 231 24.78 -11.12 20.83
CA LYS A 231 23.91 -11.29 19.65
C LYS A 231 24.25 -10.27 18.58
N THR A 232 24.18 -10.69 17.33
CA THR A 232 24.32 -9.80 16.18
C THR A 232 23.15 -8.82 16.09
N TYR A 233 23.32 -7.71 15.38
CA TYR A 233 22.26 -6.69 15.29
C TYR A 233 21.02 -7.25 14.56
N ASP A 234 21.23 -8.04 13.50
CA ASP A 234 20.15 -8.64 12.72
C ASP A 234 19.27 -9.58 13.57
N GLN A 235 19.83 -10.20 14.61
CA GLN A 235 19.08 -11.08 15.52
C GLN A 235 18.09 -10.33 16.42
N ARG A 236 18.15 -8.99 16.48
CA ARG A 236 17.28 -8.15 17.33
C ARG A 236 16.31 -7.26 16.57
N ILE A 237 16.69 -6.83 15.37
CA ILE A 237 15.86 -5.91 14.58
C ILE A 237 14.74 -6.63 13.85
N ASP A 238 13.74 -5.87 13.41
CA ASP A 238 12.67 -6.38 12.56
C ASP A 238 13.24 -6.96 11.25
N PRO A 239 12.85 -8.19 10.84
CA PRO A 239 13.35 -8.82 9.62
C PRO A 239 13.17 -7.98 8.35
N ARG A 240 12.21 -7.05 8.32
CA ARG A 240 11.99 -6.13 7.18
C ARG A 240 13.12 -5.11 7.01
N HIS A 241 13.99 -4.95 8.01
CA HIS A 241 15.17 -4.08 7.96
C HIS A 241 16.46 -4.82 7.64
N LYS A 242 16.42 -6.16 7.60
CA LYS A 242 17.53 -6.96 7.07
C LYS A 242 17.58 -6.74 5.57
N GLY A 243 18.65 -6.13 5.06
CA GLY A 243 18.94 -6.24 3.63
C GLY A 243 19.06 -7.71 3.27
N TYR A 244 18.49 -8.12 2.14
CA TYR A 244 18.60 -9.49 1.63
C TYR A 244 19.05 -9.40 0.17
N GLU A 245 20.01 -10.25 -0.19
CA GLU A 245 20.45 -10.42 -1.57
C GLU A 245 19.84 -11.73 -2.07
N VAL A 246 19.19 -11.67 -3.22
CA VAL A 246 18.74 -12.85 -3.95
C VAL A 246 19.48 -12.90 -5.27
N GLU A 247 19.97 -14.08 -5.61
CA GLU A 247 20.58 -14.33 -6.91
C GLU A 247 19.59 -15.05 -7.82
N ILE A 248 19.64 -14.75 -9.13
CA ILE A 248 18.85 -15.46 -10.13
C ILE A 248 19.72 -16.57 -10.70
N ILE A 249 19.23 -17.80 -10.61
CA ILE A 249 19.89 -19.01 -11.10
C ILE A 249 19.01 -19.73 -12.13
N LYS A 250 19.64 -20.50 -13.01
CA LYS A 250 18.93 -21.41 -13.93
C LYS A 250 18.50 -22.66 -13.16
N ILE A 251 17.28 -23.15 -13.41
CA ILE A 251 16.80 -24.40 -12.81
C ILE A 251 17.36 -25.58 -13.60
N THR A 252 18.24 -26.35 -12.97
CA THR A 252 18.83 -27.59 -13.48
C THR A 252 18.15 -28.81 -12.84
N GLU A 253 18.44 -30.03 -13.34
CA GLU A 253 17.75 -31.26 -12.90
C GLU A 253 17.85 -31.51 -11.38
N ASP A 254 18.96 -31.11 -10.75
CA ASP A 254 19.16 -31.21 -9.30
C ASP A 254 18.21 -30.30 -8.48
N LEU A 255 17.63 -29.26 -9.11
CA LEU A 255 16.69 -28.33 -8.49
C LEU A 255 15.23 -28.63 -8.85
N TYR A 256 14.94 -29.70 -9.58
CA TYR A 256 13.56 -30.02 -10.00
C TYR A 256 12.65 -30.30 -8.81
N ASP A 257 13.12 -31.10 -7.85
CA ASP A 257 12.31 -31.46 -6.68
C ASP A 257 12.04 -30.24 -5.79
N ASP A 258 13.05 -29.40 -5.53
CA ASP A 258 12.90 -28.14 -4.78
C ASP A 258 11.94 -27.17 -5.49
N SER A 259 12.02 -27.10 -6.82
CA SER A 259 11.14 -26.26 -7.64
C SER A 259 9.69 -26.76 -7.59
N VAL A 260 9.47 -28.07 -7.66
CA VAL A 260 8.15 -28.69 -7.51
C VAL A 260 7.61 -28.47 -6.11
N GLU A 261 8.41 -28.64 -5.05
CA GLU A 261 7.97 -28.38 -3.68
C GLU A 261 7.52 -26.93 -3.52
N LEU A 262 8.32 -25.98 -3.98
CA LEU A 262 8.00 -24.55 -3.92
C LEU A 262 6.73 -24.24 -4.73
N PHE A 263 6.60 -24.82 -5.92
CA PHE A 263 5.40 -24.68 -6.75
C PHE A 263 4.14 -25.21 -6.05
N LEU A 264 4.16 -26.46 -5.56
CA LEU A 264 3.02 -27.08 -4.89
C LEU A 264 2.63 -26.31 -3.62
N LYS A 265 3.61 -25.79 -2.89
CA LYS A 265 3.39 -25.08 -1.61
C LYS A 265 2.87 -23.65 -1.80
N TYR A 266 3.37 -22.92 -2.79
CA TYR A 266 3.17 -21.47 -2.92
C TYR A 266 2.42 -21.03 -4.18
N PHE A 267 2.32 -21.87 -5.21
CA PHE A 267 1.49 -21.55 -6.39
C PHE A 267 0.09 -22.13 -6.24
N MET A 268 -0.03 -23.44 -5.99
CA MET A 268 -1.29 -24.18 -5.99
C MET A 268 -2.33 -23.66 -5.00
N LYS A 269 -1.87 -23.11 -3.88
CA LYS A 269 -2.72 -22.57 -2.81
C LYS A 269 -3.39 -21.24 -3.19
N TYR A 270 -2.83 -20.51 -4.16
CA TYR A 270 -3.21 -19.12 -4.45
C TYR A 270 -3.61 -18.89 -5.91
N GLU A 271 -3.51 -19.91 -6.77
CA GLU A 271 -3.84 -19.78 -8.19
C GLU A 271 -5.27 -20.22 -8.50
N ASN A 272 -5.96 -19.43 -9.32
CA ASN A 272 -7.40 -19.50 -9.54
C ASN A 272 -7.85 -20.84 -10.14
N VAL A 273 -7.20 -21.30 -11.21
CA VAL A 273 -7.52 -22.57 -11.86
C VAL A 273 -7.20 -23.74 -10.93
N SER A 274 -6.11 -23.65 -10.17
CA SER A 274 -5.69 -24.63 -9.17
C SER A 274 -6.72 -24.80 -8.06
N ILE A 275 -7.27 -23.69 -7.57
CA ILE A 275 -8.35 -23.68 -6.58
C ILE A 275 -9.65 -24.22 -7.20
N ALA A 276 -10.04 -23.75 -8.39
CA ALA A 276 -11.29 -24.14 -9.03
C ALA A 276 -11.34 -25.63 -9.41
N CYS A 277 -10.20 -26.20 -9.81
CA CYS A 277 -10.07 -27.60 -10.18
C CYS A 277 -9.63 -28.50 -9.02
N ASN A 278 -9.55 -28.00 -7.78
CA ASN A 278 -9.10 -28.76 -6.60
C ASN A 278 -7.74 -29.47 -6.82
N LEU A 279 -6.78 -28.81 -7.47
CA LEU A 279 -5.55 -29.48 -7.90
C LEU A 279 -4.60 -29.88 -6.76
N ASN A 280 -4.84 -29.39 -5.54
CA ASN A 280 -4.17 -29.88 -4.34
C ASN A 280 -4.44 -31.37 -4.07
N GLU A 281 -5.49 -31.94 -4.69
CA GLU A 281 -5.81 -33.37 -4.64
C GLU A 281 -5.05 -34.20 -5.69
N CYS A 282 -4.28 -33.55 -6.59
CA CYS A 282 -3.55 -34.20 -7.68
C CYS A 282 -2.06 -33.82 -7.74
N PRO A 283 -1.30 -33.87 -6.63
CA PRO A 283 0.09 -33.40 -6.59
C PRO A 283 1.02 -34.21 -7.51
N GLU A 284 0.77 -35.51 -7.68
CA GLU A 284 1.61 -36.39 -8.54
C GLU A 284 1.51 -36.03 -10.03
N GLU A 285 0.30 -35.73 -10.53
CA GLU A 285 0.12 -35.33 -11.93
C GLU A 285 0.63 -33.91 -12.18
N MET A 286 0.50 -33.01 -11.19
CA MET A 286 1.11 -31.69 -11.25
C MET A 286 2.63 -31.75 -11.25
N GLU A 287 3.24 -32.64 -10.46
CA GLU A 287 4.68 -32.86 -10.49
C GLU A 287 5.15 -33.32 -11.87
N ILE A 288 4.46 -34.28 -12.50
CA ILE A 288 4.77 -34.74 -13.87
C ILE A 288 4.71 -33.57 -14.85
N PHE A 289 3.67 -32.74 -14.73
CA PHE A 289 3.44 -31.59 -15.60
C PHE A 289 4.55 -30.53 -15.46
N ILE A 290 4.91 -30.17 -14.22
CA ILE A 290 5.96 -29.19 -13.95
C ILE A 290 7.33 -29.72 -14.38
N LYS A 291 7.66 -30.98 -14.07
CA LYS A 291 8.91 -31.60 -14.53
C LYS A 291 8.98 -31.67 -16.05
N ALA A 292 7.86 -31.88 -16.75
CA ALA A 292 7.83 -31.84 -18.21
C ALA A 292 8.13 -30.44 -18.78
N ALA A 293 7.68 -29.36 -18.12
CA ALA A 293 8.02 -28.00 -18.51
C ALA A 293 9.50 -27.65 -18.22
N LEU A 294 10.02 -28.09 -17.07
CA LEU A 294 11.41 -27.83 -16.67
C LEU A 294 12.45 -28.46 -17.61
N LYS A 295 12.11 -29.58 -18.27
CA LYS A 295 12.98 -30.28 -19.25
C LYS A 295 13.42 -29.41 -20.43
N ASP A 296 12.73 -28.31 -20.73
CA ASP A 296 13.15 -27.39 -21.78
C ASP A 296 14.43 -26.61 -21.40
N ASN A 297 14.85 -26.68 -20.13
CA ASN A 297 16.09 -26.09 -19.60
C ASN A 297 16.20 -24.57 -19.89
N ILE A 298 15.09 -23.86 -19.67
CA ILE A 298 14.95 -22.41 -19.87
C ILE A 298 14.20 -21.72 -18.70
N SER A 299 14.09 -22.40 -17.56
CA SER A 299 13.41 -21.91 -16.37
C SER A 299 14.41 -21.36 -15.34
N PHE A 300 13.98 -20.43 -14.49
CA PHE A 300 14.85 -19.71 -13.56
C PHE A 300 14.27 -19.68 -12.15
N ALA A 301 15.15 -19.62 -11.15
CA ALA A 301 14.78 -19.46 -9.75
C ALA A 301 15.52 -18.27 -9.13
N ALA A 302 14.93 -17.69 -8.08
CA ALA A 302 15.65 -16.81 -7.18
C ALA A 302 16.05 -17.63 -5.95
N ARG A 303 17.32 -17.56 -5.56
CA ARG A 303 17.88 -18.21 -4.39
C ARG A 303 18.32 -17.16 -3.39
N ASP A 304 18.00 -17.34 -2.12
CA ASP A 304 18.53 -16.49 -1.07
C ASP A 304 20.04 -16.74 -0.92
N VAL A 305 20.85 -15.69 -0.99
CA VAL A 305 22.31 -15.81 -0.99
C VAL A 305 22.83 -16.35 0.35
N GLU A 306 22.14 -16.07 1.46
CA GLU A 306 22.56 -16.49 2.79
C GLU A 306 22.12 -17.93 3.08
N THR A 307 20.84 -18.26 2.86
CA THR A 307 20.31 -19.58 3.21
C THR A 307 20.51 -20.62 2.11
N GLN A 308 20.82 -20.19 0.89
CA GLN A 308 20.87 -21.04 -0.32
C GLN A 308 19.54 -21.71 -0.66
N GLU A 309 18.42 -21.31 -0.03
CA GLU A 309 17.09 -21.84 -0.33
C GLU A 309 16.48 -21.14 -1.54
N LEU A 310 15.70 -21.87 -2.34
CA LEU A 310 14.87 -21.25 -3.37
C LEU A 310 13.78 -20.40 -2.72
N VAL A 311 13.62 -19.17 -3.21
CA VAL A 311 12.62 -18.21 -2.71
C VAL A 311 11.59 -17.81 -3.75
N ALA A 312 11.89 -18.00 -5.03
CA ALA A 312 10.93 -17.84 -6.12
C ALA A 312 11.34 -18.68 -7.33
N ILE A 313 10.38 -19.02 -8.18
CA ILE A 313 10.62 -19.71 -9.44
C ILE A 313 9.80 -19.06 -10.56
N CYS A 314 10.36 -19.09 -11.78
CA CYS A 314 9.71 -18.72 -13.03
C CYS A 314 9.93 -19.87 -14.02
N ILE A 315 8.86 -20.63 -14.25
CA ILE A 315 8.85 -21.78 -15.15
C ILE A 315 8.41 -21.29 -16.53
N ASN A 316 9.24 -21.57 -17.52
CA ASN A 316 9.07 -21.11 -18.88
C ASN A 316 9.01 -22.29 -19.85
N LYS A 317 8.37 -22.08 -21.00
CA LYS A 317 8.27 -23.07 -22.07
C LYS A 317 8.49 -22.44 -23.45
N ILE A 318 9.09 -23.19 -24.37
CA ILE A 318 9.01 -22.87 -25.80
C ILE A 318 7.78 -23.59 -26.35
N VAL A 319 6.94 -22.85 -27.07
CA VAL A 319 5.79 -23.41 -27.77
C VAL A 319 6.00 -23.26 -29.27
N ASN A 320 5.99 -24.40 -29.98
CA ASN A 320 6.01 -24.45 -31.45
C ASN A 320 5.04 -25.56 -31.90
N PRO A 321 3.82 -25.19 -32.35
CA PRO A 321 2.83 -26.17 -32.81
C PRO A 321 3.30 -27.02 -33.99
N SER A 322 4.07 -26.43 -34.92
CA SER A 322 4.54 -27.12 -36.12
C SER A 322 5.63 -28.15 -35.83
N ALA A 323 6.46 -27.89 -34.82
CA ALA A 323 7.49 -28.80 -34.33
C ALA A 323 6.98 -29.78 -33.25
N GLN A 324 5.68 -29.78 -32.94
CA GLN A 324 5.06 -30.56 -31.86
C GLN A 324 5.67 -30.30 -30.47
N ILE A 325 6.25 -29.12 -30.26
CA ILE A 325 6.78 -28.69 -28.98
C ILE A 325 5.62 -28.04 -28.23
N THR A 326 4.76 -28.88 -27.67
CA THR A 326 3.59 -28.50 -26.86
C THR A 326 3.50 -29.40 -25.63
N LEU A 327 2.47 -29.22 -24.79
CA LEU A 327 2.17 -30.10 -23.65
C LEU A 327 1.04 -31.09 -23.94
N ASN A 328 0.63 -31.24 -25.20
CA ASN A 328 -0.54 -32.05 -25.57
C ASN A 328 -0.41 -33.52 -25.16
N GLU A 329 0.77 -34.12 -25.29
CA GLU A 329 1.01 -35.50 -24.84
C GLU A 329 0.91 -35.63 -23.32
N VAL A 330 1.36 -34.61 -22.58
CA VAL A 330 1.24 -34.57 -21.12
C VAL A 330 -0.23 -34.41 -20.71
N PHE A 331 -0.96 -33.52 -21.37
CA PHE A 331 -2.41 -33.36 -21.18
C PHE A 331 -3.18 -34.66 -21.46
N ALA A 332 -2.81 -35.39 -22.52
CA ALA A 332 -3.41 -36.68 -22.86
C ALA A 332 -3.09 -37.79 -21.83
N SER A 333 -2.04 -37.63 -21.02
CA SER A 333 -1.65 -38.60 -19.99
C SER A 333 -2.44 -38.46 -18.67
N PHE A 334 -3.16 -37.35 -18.48
CA PHE A 334 -3.90 -37.07 -17.26
C PHE A 334 -5.11 -37.99 -17.07
N LYS A 335 -5.19 -38.57 -15.88
CA LYS A 335 -6.21 -39.52 -15.46
C LYS A 335 -7.22 -38.90 -14.51
N SER A 336 -6.82 -37.94 -13.67
CA SER A 336 -7.77 -37.32 -12.75
C SER A 336 -8.76 -36.41 -13.51
N PRO A 337 -10.04 -36.39 -13.11
CA PRO A 337 -11.01 -35.43 -13.65
C PRO A 337 -10.56 -33.97 -13.47
N ASN A 338 -9.84 -33.70 -12.37
CA ASN A 338 -9.30 -32.40 -12.01
C ASN A 338 -8.30 -31.89 -13.06
N MET A 339 -7.29 -32.72 -13.39
CA MET A 339 -6.27 -32.37 -14.39
C MET A 339 -6.82 -32.39 -15.81
N GLN A 340 -7.74 -33.29 -16.12
CA GLN A 340 -8.47 -33.27 -17.40
C GLN A 340 -9.23 -31.95 -17.59
N LYS A 341 -9.80 -31.39 -16.52
CA LYS A 341 -10.48 -30.09 -16.58
C LYS A 341 -9.51 -28.94 -16.82
N VAL A 342 -8.30 -28.99 -16.25
CA VAL A 342 -7.24 -28.00 -16.55
C VAL A 342 -6.83 -28.07 -18.02
N ALA A 343 -6.65 -29.28 -18.56
CA ALA A 343 -6.33 -29.47 -19.97
C ALA A 343 -7.44 -28.93 -20.88
N GLU A 344 -8.71 -29.18 -20.54
CA GLU A 344 -9.86 -28.61 -21.26
C GLU A 344 -9.87 -27.07 -21.19
N TYR A 345 -9.61 -26.49 -20.01
CA TYR A 345 -9.52 -25.04 -19.82
C TYR A 345 -8.42 -24.43 -20.70
N LEU A 346 -7.19 -24.94 -20.63
CA LEU A 346 -6.07 -24.45 -21.42
C LEU A 346 -6.32 -24.61 -22.93
N HIS A 347 -6.85 -25.76 -23.35
CA HIS A 347 -7.23 -25.97 -24.74
C HIS A 347 -8.28 -24.97 -25.22
N THR A 348 -9.28 -24.66 -24.38
CA THR A 348 -10.29 -23.65 -24.71
C THR A 348 -9.69 -22.26 -24.85
N VAL A 349 -8.79 -21.87 -23.94
CA VAL A 349 -8.05 -20.60 -23.99
C VAL A 349 -7.23 -20.52 -25.29
N GLU A 350 -6.46 -21.55 -25.62
CA GLU A 350 -5.67 -21.60 -26.86
C GLU A 350 -6.54 -21.55 -28.13
N CYS A 351 -7.70 -22.22 -28.15
CA CYS A 351 -8.60 -22.22 -29.30
C CYS A 351 -9.37 -20.90 -29.47
N THR A 352 -9.54 -20.14 -28.38
CA THR A 352 -10.25 -18.86 -28.41
C THR A 352 -9.45 -17.80 -29.17
N TYR A 353 -8.13 -17.81 -29.05
CA TYR A 353 -7.24 -16.90 -29.77
C TYR A 353 -5.94 -17.61 -30.18
N ASP A 354 -5.87 -18.01 -31.45
CA ASP A 354 -4.67 -18.63 -32.02
C ASP A 354 -3.63 -17.57 -32.41
N ILE A 355 -2.76 -17.24 -31.47
CA ILE A 355 -1.71 -16.23 -31.69
C ILE A 355 -0.75 -16.61 -32.82
N PHE A 356 -0.48 -17.91 -33.04
CA PHE A 356 0.45 -18.36 -34.08
C PHE A 356 -0.10 -18.02 -35.46
N LYS A 357 -1.41 -18.22 -35.65
CA LYS A 357 -2.11 -17.85 -36.87
C LYS A 357 -2.26 -16.34 -37.03
N GLU A 358 -2.74 -15.64 -35.99
CA GLU A 358 -3.03 -14.21 -36.07
C GLU A 358 -1.76 -13.36 -36.28
N TRP A 359 -0.67 -13.70 -35.60
CA TRP A 359 0.59 -12.96 -35.68
C TRP A 359 1.56 -13.55 -36.72
N GLN A 360 1.17 -14.64 -37.38
CA GLN A 360 2.00 -15.36 -38.36
C GLN A 360 3.38 -15.74 -37.81
N ILE A 361 3.37 -16.25 -36.57
CA ILE A 361 4.56 -16.75 -35.87
C ILE A 361 4.48 -18.27 -35.74
N ASP A 362 5.64 -18.91 -35.62
CA ASP A 362 5.80 -20.37 -35.49
C ASP A 362 6.32 -20.78 -34.11
N CYS A 363 6.91 -19.84 -33.37
CA CYS A 363 7.55 -20.10 -32.09
C CYS A 363 7.31 -18.94 -31.12
N ALA A 364 6.90 -19.27 -29.89
CA ALA A 364 6.72 -18.33 -28.80
C ALA A 364 7.45 -18.81 -27.54
N PHE A 365 7.89 -17.85 -26.73
CA PHE A 365 8.39 -18.09 -25.38
C PHE A 365 7.24 -17.83 -24.41
N GLU A 366 6.87 -18.82 -23.62
CA GLU A 366 5.75 -18.75 -22.68
C GLU A 366 6.27 -18.57 -21.25
N LEU A 367 5.86 -17.49 -20.59
CA LEU A 367 5.95 -17.36 -19.13
C LEU A 367 4.80 -18.15 -18.51
N MET A 368 5.05 -19.44 -18.28
CA MET A 368 4.01 -20.39 -17.91
C MET A 368 3.60 -20.24 -16.44
N PHE A 369 4.56 -20.26 -15.52
CA PHE A 369 4.28 -20.13 -14.09
C PHE A 369 5.27 -19.22 -13.39
N ILE A 370 4.78 -18.44 -12.43
CA ILE A 370 5.62 -17.66 -11.53
C ILE A 370 5.09 -17.69 -10.11
N THR A 371 5.96 -17.95 -9.15
CA THR A 371 5.60 -17.91 -7.73
C THR A 371 6.77 -17.45 -6.87
N THR A 372 6.45 -16.92 -5.69
CA THR A 372 7.41 -16.42 -4.69
C THR A 372 6.92 -16.83 -3.32
N ARG A 373 7.83 -17.26 -2.44
CA ARG A 373 7.49 -17.55 -1.04
C ARG A 373 6.85 -16.33 -0.38
N THR A 374 5.88 -16.57 0.50
CA THR A 374 5.08 -15.50 1.11
C THR A 374 5.90 -14.56 1.99
N ASP A 375 6.94 -15.05 2.66
CA ASP A 375 7.92 -14.26 3.43
C ASP A 375 8.80 -13.37 2.54
N TYR A 376 8.89 -13.69 1.25
CA TYR A 376 9.59 -12.91 0.22
C TYR A 376 8.65 -12.13 -0.71
N ALA A 377 7.34 -12.16 -0.46
CA ALA A 377 6.35 -11.46 -1.28
C ALA A 377 6.49 -9.92 -1.20
N LYS A 378 5.99 -9.22 -2.22
CA LYS A 378 6.03 -7.74 -2.35
C LYS A 378 7.43 -7.11 -2.40
N ARG A 379 8.45 -7.92 -2.68
CA ARG A 379 9.86 -7.51 -2.81
C ARG A 379 10.32 -7.27 -4.25
N GLY A 380 9.45 -7.51 -5.23
CA GLY A 380 9.75 -7.34 -6.66
C GLY A 380 10.47 -8.52 -7.32
N ILE A 381 10.75 -9.60 -6.57
CA ILE A 381 11.50 -10.77 -7.04
C ILE A 381 10.87 -11.43 -8.27
N ALA A 382 9.56 -11.68 -8.26
CA ALA A 382 8.85 -12.24 -9.41
C ALA A 382 8.98 -11.36 -10.68
N PHE A 383 8.87 -10.04 -10.54
CA PHE A 383 9.08 -9.14 -11.67
C PHE A 383 10.52 -9.23 -12.20
N SER A 384 11.52 -9.28 -11.30
CA SER A 384 12.92 -9.45 -11.70
C SER A 384 13.17 -10.78 -12.42
N LEU A 385 12.60 -11.88 -11.94
CA LEU A 385 12.70 -13.19 -12.59
C LEU A 385 12.05 -13.20 -13.97
N ALA A 386 10.83 -12.68 -14.08
CA ALA A 386 10.11 -12.64 -15.35
C ALA A 386 10.81 -11.70 -16.37
N LYS A 387 11.38 -10.60 -15.90
CA LYS A 387 12.21 -9.71 -16.72
C LYS A 387 13.48 -10.42 -17.20
N PHE A 388 14.15 -11.15 -16.32
CA PHE A 388 15.33 -11.95 -16.69
C PHE A 388 14.98 -13.02 -17.74
N ALA A 389 13.83 -13.70 -17.57
CA ALA A 389 13.34 -14.66 -18.55
C ALA A 389 13.06 -14.01 -19.93
N LEU A 390 12.49 -12.80 -19.95
CA LEU A 390 12.31 -12.02 -21.18
C LEU A 390 13.65 -11.67 -21.85
N GLU A 391 14.64 -11.21 -21.07
CA GLU A 391 15.98 -10.92 -21.60
C GLU A 391 16.65 -12.18 -22.17
N TYR A 392 16.46 -13.34 -21.52
CA TYR A 392 16.93 -14.63 -22.01
C TYR A 392 16.22 -15.06 -23.31
N ALA A 393 14.91 -14.86 -23.41
CA ALA A 393 14.15 -15.12 -24.64
C ALA A 393 14.67 -14.27 -25.82
N GLY A 394 15.06 -13.02 -25.56
CA GLY A 394 15.74 -12.16 -26.54
C GLY A 394 17.04 -12.77 -27.06
N LYS A 395 17.86 -13.36 -26.20
CA LYS A 395 19.10 -14.05 -26.60
C LYS A 395 18.84 -15.32 -27.41
N LEU A 396 17.79 -16.08 -27.08
CA LEU A 396 17.38 -17.23 -27.88
C LEU A 396 17.00 -16.83 -29.31
N LYS A 397 16.36 -15.66 -29.47
CA LYS A 397 15.98 -15.12 -30.78
C LYS A 397 17.20 -14.79 -31.67
N GLU A 398 18.30 -14.36 -31.08
CA GLU A 398 19.54 -14.04 -31.80
C GLU A 398 20.32 -15.30 -32.22
N ASN A 399 20.08 -16.44 -31.53
CA ASN A 399 20.66 -17.76 -31.79
C ASN A 399 22.20 -17.79 -31.90
N ASP A 400 22.89 -16.86 -31.23
CA ASP A 400 24.33 -16.63 -31.38
C ASP A 400 25.05 -16.56 -30.03
N TRP A 401 25.04 -17.66 -29.27
CA TRP A 401 25.77 -17.76 -28.00
C TRP A 401 25.98 -19.20 -27.51
N ASP A 402 27.08 -19.44 -26.79
CA ASP A 402 27.58 -20.78 -26.42
C ASP A 402 26.58 -21.67 -25.66
N GLU A 403 25.73 -21.11 -24.80
CA GLU A 403 24.75 -21.91 -24.05
C GLU A 403 23.57 -22.39 -24.92
N SER A 404 23.31 -21.78 -26.09
CA SER A 404 22.24 -22.26 -26.99
C SER A 404 22.52 -23.68 -27.52
N GLN A 405 23.80 -24.05 -27.61
CA GLN A 405 24.23 -25.40 -28.01
C GLN A 405 24.00 -26.44 -26.91
N GLN A 406 23.93 -26.00 -25.65
CA GLN A 406 23.68 -26.86 -24.47
C GLN A 406 22.19 -27.08 -24.20
N LEU A 407 21.31 -26.45 -24.98
CA LEU A 407 19.87 -26.69 -24.90
C LEU A 407 19.52 -28.11 -25.40
N PRO A 408 18.42 -28.69 -24.87
CA PRO A 408 17.88 -29.95 -25.37
C PRO A 408 17.67 -29.93 -26.89
N GLU A 409 17.82 -31.09 -27.54
CA GLU A 409 17.75 -31.21 -28.99
C GLU A 409 16.43 -30.69 -29.57
N HIS A 410 15.31 -30.89 -28.87
CA HIS A 410 14.00 -30.40 -29.31
C HIS A 410 13.86 -28.87 -29.21
N ILE A 411 14.63 -28.21 -28.34
CA ILE A 411 14.63 -26.74 -28.18
C ILE A 411 15.66 -26.06 -29.07
N ARG A 412 16.75 -26.77 -29.42
CA ARG A 412 17.84 -26.19 -30.22
C ARG A 412 17.31 -25.67 -31.57
N GLY A 413 17.64 -24.43 -31.90
CA GLY A 413 17.21 -23.77 -33.14
C GLY A 413 15.79 -23.19 -33.11
N GLN A 414 15.03 -23.37 -32.02
CA GLN A 414 13.75 -22.69 -31.83
C GLN A 414 13.97 -21.21 -31.53
N THR A 415 13.39 -20.35 -32.35
CA THR A 415 13.61 -18.90 -32.30
C THR A 415 12.30 -18.21 -31.89
N PRO A 416 12.10 -17.89 -30.60
CA PRO A 416 10.84 -17.30 -30.14
C PRO A 416 10.65 -15.91 -30.74
N LYS A 417 9.48 -15.70 -31.37
CA LYS A 417 9.09 -14.44 -32.04
C LYS A 417 8.18 -13.57 -31.17
N ALA A 418 7.53 -14.17 -30.17
CA ALA A 418 6.68 -13.49 -29.20
C ALA A 418 6.93 -14.01 -27.79
N LEU A 419 6.66 -13.16 -26.81
CA LEU A 419 6.50 -13.54 -25.40
C LEU A 419 5.01 -13.66 -25.12
N ILE A 420 4.56 -14.81 -24.62
CA ILE A 420 3.16 -15.07 -24.29
C ILE A 420 3.03 -15.52 -22.83
N SER A 421 1.83 -15.37 -22.27
CA SER A 421 1.51 -15.88 -20.93
C SER A 421 0.00 -16.00 -20.76
N VAL A 422 -0.46 -17.08 -20.14
CA VAL A 422 -1.83 -17.21 -19.66
C VAL A 422 -1.87 -16.73 -18.21
N ALA A 423 -2.21 -15.46 -18.00
CA ALA A 423 -2.21 -14.83 -16.68
C ALA A 423 -3.55 -15.04 -15.94
N THR A 424 -3.69 -16.21 -15.31
CA THR A 424 -4.93 -16.64 -14.64
C THR A 424 -5.19 -15.98 -13.27
N SER A 425 -4.18 -15.37 -12.65
CA SER A 425 -4.28 -14.67 -11.35
C SER A 425 -3.94 -13.18 -11.48
N ARG A 426 -4.49 -12.33 -10.58
CA ARG A 426 -4.15 -10.89 -10.55
C ARG A 426 -2.67 -10.64 -10.30
N TYR A 427 -2.01 -11.51 -9.54
CA TYR A 427 -0.57 -11.43 -9.29
C TYR A 427 0.22 -11.56 -10.60
N THR A 428 -0.08 -12.58 -11.40
CA THR A 428 0.56 -12.82 -12.70
C THR A 428 0.22 -11.71 -13.70
N GLN A 429 -1.02 -11.19 -13.68
CA GLN A 429 -1.43 -10.06 -14.52
C GLN A 429 -0.62 -8.80 -14.20
N ILE A 430 -0.40 -8.46 -12.92
CA ILE A 430 0.43 -7.30 -12.53
C ILE A 430 1.88 -7.47 -13.01
N VAL A 431 2.42 -8.69 -13.00
CA VAL A 431 3.76 -8.97 -13.53
C VAL A 431 3.78 -8.77 -15.05
N ALA A 432 2.79 -9.29 -15.76
CA ALA A 432 2.63 -9.12 -17.21
C ALA A 432 2.48 -7.65 -17.62
N GLU A 433 1.63 -6.88 -16.92
CA GLU A 433 1.43 -5.44 -17.11
C GLU A 433 2.75 -4.66 -16.95
N LYS A 434 3.53 -4.97 -15.90
CA LYS A 434 4.83 -4.31 -15.65
C LYS A 434 5.89 -4.65 -16.68
N LEU A 435 5.80 -5.83 -17.30
CA LEU A 435 6.66 -6.23 -18.42
C LEU A 435 6.20 -5.63 -19.76
N GLY A 436 5.03 -5.00 -19.79
CA GLY A 436 4.46 -4.41 -21.00
C GLY A 436 3.80 -5.43 -21.93
N LEU A 437 3.33 -6.57 -21.43
CA LEU A 437 2.52 -7.49 -22.22
C LEU A 437 1.15 -6.87 -22.47
N GLU A 438 0.64 -7.04 -23.69
CA GLU A 438 -0.70 -6.62 -24.09
C GLU A 438 -1.70 -7.76 -23.85
N THR A 439 -2.90 -7.40 -23.38
CA THR A 439 -4.00 -8.36 -23.26
C THR A 439 -4.61 -8.61 -24.63
N LEU A 440 -4.44 -9.82 -25.16
CA LEU A 440 -4.99 -10.22 -26.46
C LEU A 440 -6.47 -10.58 -26.37
N PHE A 441 -6.85 -11.29 -25.31
CA PHE A 441 -8.24 -11.61 -24.99
C PHE A 441 -8.36 -11.95 -23.50
N SER A 442 -9.59 -12.05 -23.01
CA SER A 442 -9.92 -12.47 -21.66
C SER A 442 -11.13 -13.39 -21.68
N VAL A 443 -11.16 -14.38 -20.80
CA VAL A 443 -12.31 -15.25 -20.55
C VAL A 443 -12.76 -15.07 -19.11
N GLU A 444 -14.07 -15.10 -18.85
CA GLU A 444 -14.57 -14.99 -17.50
C GLU A 444 -14.51 -16.34 -16.77
N ASN A 445 -14.18 -16.32 -15.47
CA ASN A 445 -14.23 -17.54 -14.64
C ASN A 445 -15.66 -18.10 -14.48
N SER A 446 -16.69 -17.33 -14.80
CA SER A 446 -18.08 -17.77 -14.84
C SER A 446 -18.36 -18.73 -16.01
N GLU A 447 -17.56 -18.67 -17.09
CA GLU A 447 -17.74 -19.48 -18.31
C GLU A 447 -17.30 -20.94 -18.13
N PHE A 448 -16.48 -21.22 -17.11
CA PHE A 448 -15.98 -22.56 -16.81
C PHE A 448 -16.63 -23.11 -15.56
N SER A 449 -16.96 -24.40 -15.57
CA SER A 449 -17.54 -25.08 -14.40
C SER A 449 -16.88 -26.43 -14.14
N PHE A 450 -16.66 -26.76 -12.87
CA PHE A 450 -16.18 -28.06 -12.42
C PHE A 450 -16.96 -28.52 -11.19
N GLU A 451 -17.42 -29.77 -11.19
CA GLU A 451 -18.26 -30.36 -10.14
C GLU A 451 -19.55 -29.57 -9.85
N GLY A 452 -20.23 -29.11 -10.92
CA GLY A 452 -21.52 -28.45 -10.81
C GLY A 452 -21.47 -27.02 -10.25
N LYS A 453 -20.27 -26.43 -10.11
CA LYS A 453 -20.06 -25.02 -9.78
C LYS A 453 -19.16 -24.36 -10.82
N THR A 454 -19.40 -23.10 -11.13
CA THR A 454 -18.50 -22.28 -11.95
C THR A 454 -17.15 -22.09 -11.24
N PHE A 455 -16.09 -21.78 -11.98
CA PHE A 455 -14.80 -21.46 -11.38
C PHE A 455 -14.96 -20.23 -10.47
N ALA A 456 -15.76 -19.24 -10.88
CA ALA A 456 -16.08 -18.06 -10.10
C ALA A 456 -16.74 -18.34 -8.74
N GLU A 457 -17.53 -19.41 -8.64
CA GLU A 457 -18.16 -19.87 -7.38
C GLU A 457 -17.20 -20.69 -6.49
N LYS A 458 -16.16 -21.28 -7.07
CA LYS A 458 -15.18 -22.10 -6.35
C LYS A 458 -13.99 -21.30 -5.82
N ILE A 459 -13.60 -20.24 -6.52
CA ILE A 459 -12.51 -19.36 -6.09
C ILE A 459 -13.00 -18.32 -5.08
N ASP A 460 -12.14 -17.97 -4.12
CA ASP A 460 -12.43 -16.92 -3.14
C ASP A 460 -12.73 -15.58 -3.88
N PRO A 461 -13.71 -14.76 -3.45
CA PRO A 461 -13.99 -13.46 -4.06
C PRO A 461 -12.77 -12.54 -4.28
N ILE A 462 -11.68 -12.72 -3.52
CA ILE A 462 -10.40 -12.00 -3.70
C ILE A 462 -9.70 -12.40 -5.02
N HIS A 463 -10.02 -13.57 -5.56
CA HIS A 463 -9.40 -14.21 -6.73
C HIS A 463 -10.25 -14.12 -8.01
N ASN A 464 -11.52 -13.67 -7.91
CA ASN A 464 -12.34 -13.41 -9.09
C ASN A 464 -11.73 -12.29 -9.95
N VAL A 465 -11.71 -12.52 -11.27
CA VAL A 465 -11.30 -11.55 -12.28
C VAL A 465 -12.11 -10.27 -12.08
N LYS A 466 -11.48 -9.24 -11.53
CA LYS A 466 -12.00 -7.88 -11.56
C LYS A 466 -11.56 -7.27 -12.89
N MET A 467 -12.48 -7.13 -13.84
CA MET A 467 -12.31 -6.09 -14.85
C MET A 467 -12.14 -4.78 -14.09
N PRO A 468 -11.07 -4.00 -14.32
CA PRO A 468 -10.93 -2.73 -13.63
C PRO A 468 -12.15 -1.89 -13.97
N SER A 469 -13.01 -1.65 -12.97
CA SER A 469 -14.16 -0.76 -13.11
C SER A 469 -13.67 0.53 -13.77
N GLN A 470 -14.34 0.93 -14.84
CA GLN A 470 -13.91 2.05 -15.67
C GLN A 470 -13.71 3.30 -14.79
N SER A 471 -12.55 3.94 -14.95
CA SER A 471 -12.25 5.21 -14.31
C SER A 471 -13.28 6.25 -14.71
N LEU A 472 -13.99 6.82 -13.74
CA LEU A 472 -15.01 7.85 -13.97
C LEU A 472 -14.40 9.25 -13.88
N GLN A 473 -13.46 9.44 -12.95
CA GLN A 473 -12.78 10.71 -12.72
C GLN A 473 -11.46 10.51 -11.98
N LEU A 474 -10.40 11.20 -12.40
CA LEU A 474 -9.16 11.30 -11.64
C LEU A 474 -9.22 12.45 -10.63
N ILE A 475 -8.72 12.19 -9.41
CA ILE A 475 -8.61 13.14 -8.31
C ILE A 475 -7.20 13.06 -7.68
N CYS A 476 -6.88 13.99 -6.78
CA CYS A 476 -5.58 14.03 -6.10
C CYS A 476 -4.39 13.96 -7.09
N ASP A 477 -4.38 14.85 -8.09
CA ASP A 477 -3.34 14.92 -9.14
C ASP A 477 -3.15 13.63 -9.95
N GLY A 478 -4.22 12.84 -10.09
CA GLY A 478 -4.21 11.59 -10.87
C GLY A 478 -3.72 10.37 -10.10
N GLU A 479 -3.45 10.49 -8.80
CA GLU A 479 -3.05 9.35 -7.97
C GLU A 479 -4.23 8.46 -7.57
N VAL A 480 -5.44 9.02 -7.57
CA VAL A 480 -6.65 8.33 -7.14
C VAL A 480 -7.72 8.51 -8.21
N GLU A 481 -8.45 7.45 -8.51
CA GLU A 481 -9.58 7.47 -9.42
C GLU A 481 -10.89 7.20 -8.69
N ILE A 482 -11.97 7.85 -9.13
CA ILE A 482 -13.34 7.52 -8.73
C ILE A 482 -13.86 6.46 -9.68
N ILE A 483 -14.42 5.40 -9.12
CA ILE A 483 -15.03 4.30 -9.85
C ILE A 483 -16.41 3.98 -9.29
N LYS A 484 -17.25 3.34 -10.10
CA LYS A 484 -18.52 2.78 -9.65
C LYS A 484 -18.25 1.49 -8.87
N ILE A 485 -18.96 1.27 -7.76
CA ILE A 485 -18.89 -0.01 -7.04
C ILE A 485 -19.79 -1.00 -7.78
N THR A 486 -19.16 -1.91 -8.51
CA THR A 486 -19.79 -3.05 -9.18
C THR A 486 -19.82 -4.28 -8.27
N GLU A 487 -20.56 -5.33 -8.65
CA GLU A 487 -20.79 -6.51 -7.80
C GLU A 487 -19.49 -7.22 -7.39
N ASP A 488 -18.49 -7.25 -8.27
CA ASP A 488 -17.14 -7.75 -8.02
C ASP A 488 -16.38 -6.97 -6.94
N LEU A 489 -16.75 -5.71 -6.70
CA LEU A 489 -16.19 -4.85 -5.66
C LEU A 489 -16.96 -4.89 -4.34
N TYR A 490 -18.08 -5.62 -4.24
CA TYR A 490 -18.90 -5.61 -3.02
C TYR A 490 -18.12 -6.10 -1.80
N GLU A 491 -17.34 -7.17 -1.94
CA GLU A 491 -16.60 -7.74 -0.82
C GLU A 491 -15.49 -6.80 -0.33
N GLU A 492 -14.75 -6.18 -1.26
CA GLU A 492 -13.72 -5.19 -0.93
C GLU A 492 -14.34 -3.93 -0.32
N ALA A 493 -15.48 -3.47 -0.83
CA ALA A 493 -16.22 -2.35 -0.26
C ALA A 493 -16.75 -2.67 1.15
N ILE A 494 -17.27 -3.88 1.38
CA ILE A 494 -17.73 -4.31 2.71
C ILE A 494 -16.55 -4.44 3.68
N GLU A 495 -15.41 -4.93 3.23
CA GLU A 495 -14.20 -5.01 4.06
C GLU A 495 -13.66 -3.62 4.42
N LEU A 496 -13.55 -2.71 3.46
CA LEU A 496 -13.15 -1.33 3.71
C LEU A 496 -14.16 -0.64 4.64
N PHE A 497 -15.46 -0.83 4.42
CA PHE A 497 -16.51 -0.33 5.30
C PHE A 497 -16.33 -0.84 6.74
N ARG A 498 -16.13 -2.15 6.93
CA ARG A 498 -15.91 -2.73 8.26
C ARG A 498 -14.66 -2.15 8.92
N ASN A 499 -13.55 -2.06 8.19
CA ASN A 499 -12.26 -1.70 8.74
C ASN A 499 -12.09 -0.19 9.00
N TYR A 500 -12.79 0.66 8.24
CA TYR A 500 -12.59 2.12 8.27
C TYR A 500 -13.86 2.94 8.47
N PHE A 501 -15.06 2.40 8.23
CA PHE A 501 -16.31 3.07 8.61
C PHE A 501 -16.79 2.62 9.99
N MET A 502 -17.16 1.34 10.15
CA MET A 502 -17.77 0.84 11.40
C MET A 502 -16.89 1.07 12.64
N LYS A 503 -15.58 0.98 12.46
CA LYS A 503 -14.60 1.18 13.55
C LYS A 503 -14.57 2.63 14.08
N TYR A 504 -14.94 3.61 13.26
CA TYR A 504 -14.75 5.03 13.57
C TYR A 504 -16.05 5.84 13.53
N GLU A 505 -17.14 5.26 13.04
CA GLU A 505 -18.42 5.96 12.94
C GLU A 505 -19.15 6.00 14.29
N ASN A 506 -19.74 7.15 14.61
CA ASN A 506 -20.25 7.44 15.96
C ASN A 506 -21.39 6.53 16.39
N VAL A 507 -22.36 6.26 15.52
CA VAL A 507 -23.47 5.35 15.83
C VAL A 507 -22.95 3.92 15.95
N SER A 508 -21.97 3.55 15.13
CA SER A 508 -21.32 2.25 15.16
C SER A 508 -20.59 2.00 16.47
N ILE A 509 -19.86 3.00 16.97
CA ILE A 509 -19.21 3.00 18.28
C ILE A 509 -20.26 2.96 19.39
N ALA A 510 -21.26 3.85 19.36
CA ALA A 510 -22.26 3.96 20.42
C ALA A 510 -23.11 2.68 20.57
N CYS A 511 -23.38 2.01 19.46
CA CYS A 511 -24.13 0.76 19.40
C CYS A 511 -23.23 -0.48 19.40
N ASN A 512 -21.92 -0.38 19.65
CA ASN A 512 -21.00 -1.52 19.74
C ASN A 512 -21.05 -2.46 18.51
N LEU A 513 -21.19 -1.91 17.29
CA LEU A 513 -21.47 -2.72 16.08
C LEU A 513 -20.31 -3.64 15.66
N CYS A 514 -19.09 -3.35 16.10
CA CYS A 514 -17.89 -4.14 15.77
C CYS A 514 -17.63 -5.31 16.73
N GLU A 515 -18.39 -5.44 17.84
CA GLU A 515 -18.08 -6.41 18.90
C GLU A 515 -18.65 -7.81 18.63
N LYS A 516 -19.82 -7.89 17.97
CA LYS A 516 -20.57 -9.15 17.82
C LYS A 516 -20.62 -9.62 16.35
N PRO A 517 -20.25 -10.88 16.05
CA PRO A 517 -20.32 -11.44 14.70
C PRO A 517 -21.71 -11.34 14.05
N GLU A 518 -22.78 -11.48 14.85
CA GLU A 518 -24.16 -11.43 14.38
C GLU A 518 -24.52 -10.03 13.87
N THR A 519 -24.07 -8.98 14.58
CA THR A 519 -24.27 -7.58 14.17
C THR A 519 -23.48 -7.25 12.91
N ILE A 520 -22.27 -7.77 12.78
CA ILE A 520 -21.46 -7.64 11.55
C ILE A 520 -22.17 -8.32 10.37
N ALA A 521 -22.78 -9.49 10.60
CA ALA A 521 -23.55 -10.19 9.58
C ALA A 521 -24.79 -9.40 9.14
N GLU A 522 -25.53 -8.80 10.07
CA GLU A 522 -26.68 -7.93 9.76
C GLU A 522 -26.27 -6.67 8.99
N MET A 523 -25.17 -6.00 9.38
CA MET A 523 -24.61 -4.86 8.63
C MET A 523 -24.19 -5.25 7.21
N ARG A 524 -23.63 -6.45 7.04
CA ARG A 524 -23.29 -6.99 5.71
C ARG A 524 -24.53 -7.18 4.85
N VAL A 525 -25.65 -7.65 5.41
CA VAL A 525 -26.94 -7.75 4.70
C VAL A 525 -27.42 -6.35 4.27
N LEU A 526 -27.35 -5.36 5.16
CA LEU A 526 -27.71 -3.97 4.87
C LEU A 526 -26.90 -3.40 3.69
N LEU A 527 -25.57 -3.54 3.76
CA LEU A 527 -24.68 -3.03 2.71
C LEU A 527 -24.94 -3.70 1.37
N LYS A 528 -25.12 -5.02 1.34
CA LYS A 528 -25.45 -5.72 0.10
C LYS A 528 -26.80 -5.29 -0.47
N ALA A 529 -27.78 -5.00 0.38
CA ALA A 529 -29.07 -4.48 -0.08
C ALA A 529 -28.92 -3.10 -0.74
N ILE A 530 -28.13 -2.20 -0.13
CA ILE A 530 -27.88 -0.86 -0.67
C ILE A 530 -27.06 -0.91 -1.96
N LEU A 531 -25.98 -1.70 -1.99
CA LEU A 531 -25.07 -1.74 -3.13
C LEU A 531 -25.76 -2.24 -4.42
N LYS A 532 -26.81 -3.07 -4.30
CA LYS A 532 -27.65 -3.52 -5.42
C LYS A 532 -28.31 -2.39 -6.21
N ASP A 533 -28.46 -1.20 -5.63
CA ASP A 533 -28.97 -0.03 -6.34
C ASP A 533 -28.01 0.44 -7.45
N SER A 534 -26.75 0.00 -7.43
CA SER A 534 -25.76 0.31 -8.47
C SER A 534 -25.60 1.82 -8.69
N ILE A 535 -25.60 2.60 -7.60
CA ILE A 535 -25.36 4.05 -7.59
C ILE A 535 -24.30 4.46 -6.54
N SER A 536 -23.54 3.49 -6.06
CA SER A 536 -22.46 3.70 -5.09
C SER A 536 -21.11 3.85 -5.79
N PHE A 537 -20.22 4.66 -5.20
CA PHE A 537 -18.91 4.98 -5.76
C PHE A 537 -17.80 4.70 -4.76
N ALA A 538 -16.62 4.38 -5.27
CA ALA A 538 -15.40 4.23 -4.49
C ALA A 538 -14.29 5.09 -5.08
N ALA A 539 -13.31 5.43 -4.26
CA ALA A 539 -12.03 5.93 -4.73
C ALA A 539 -11.03 4.76 -4.72
N ARG A 540 -10.25 4.59 -5.77
CA ARG A 540 -9.24 3.54 -5.94
C ARG A 540 -7.88 4.20 -6.18
N ASP A 541 -6.83 3.73 -5.49
CA ASP A 541 -5.48 4.21 -5.78
C ASP A 541 -5.02 3.68 -7.13
N VAL A 542 -4.56 4.56 -8.02
CA VAL A 542 -4.23 4.20 -9.40
C VAL A 542 -3.04 3.24 -9.47
N LYS A 543 -2.10 3.31 -8.52
CA LYS A 543 -0.89 2.47 -8.53
C LYS A 543 -1.13 1.11 -7.90
N THR A 544 -1.86 1.06 -6.78
CA THR A 544 -2.09 -0.20 -6.06
C THR A 544 -3.38 -0.90 -6.50
N GLN A 545 -4.29 -0.19 -7.16
CA GLN A 545 -5.63 -0.65 -7.53
C GLN A 545 -6.50 -1.05 -6.32
N GLU A 546 -6.13 -0.65 -5.10
CA GLU A 546 -6.91 -0.90 -3.89
C GLU A 546 -7.98 0.19 -3.70
N LEU A 547 -9.16 -0.18 -3.19
CA LEU A 547 -10.13 0.81 -2.72
C LEU A 547 -9.57 1.57 -1.52
N VAL A 548 -9.73 2.89 -1.56
CA VAL A 548 -9.23 3.83 -0.54
C VAL A 548 -10.31 4.69 0.10
N ALA A 549 -11.48 4.78 -0.52
CA ALA A 549 -12.65 5.44 0.06
C ALA A 549 -13.94 4.90 -0.55
N LEU A 550 -15.05 5.09 0.15
CA LEU A 550 -16.38 4.67 -0.26
C LEU A 550 -17.37 5.80 -0.09
N CYS A 551 -18.32 5.90 -1.02
CA CYS A 551 -19.53 6.69 -0.95
C CYS A 551 -20.68 5.78 -1.36
N ILE A 552 -21.32 5.19 -0.35
CA ILE A 552 -22.39 4.21 -0.51
C ILE A 552 -23.72 4.95 -0.45
N ASN A 553 -24.50 4.79 -1.51
CA ASN A 553 -25.71 5.56 -1.76
C ASN A 553 -26.86 4.62 -2.12
N LYS A 554 -28.07 5.00 -1.74
CA LYS A 554 -29.31 4.32 -2.11
C LYS A 554 -30.33 5.30 -2.67
N LEU A 555 -31.24 4.81 -3.48
CA LEU A 555 -32.37 5.60 -3.97
C LEU A 555 -33.56 5.37 -3.04
N VAL A 556 -34.30 6.43 -2.70
CA VAL A 556 -35.47 6.32 -1.83
C VAL A 556 -36.68 6.95 -2.51
N ASN A 557 -37.72 6.14 -2.70
CA ASN A 557 -39.04 6.57 -3.17
C ASN A 557 -40.12 5.77 -2.43
N PRO A 558 -40.73 6.33 -1.37
CA PRO A 558 -41.75 5.65 -0.60
C PRO A 558 -42.98 5.25 -1.42
N SER A 559 -43.39 6.08 -2.38
CA SER A 559 -44.56 5.80 -3.23
C SER A 559 -44.33 4.63 -4.20
N ALA A 560 -43.08 4.36 -4.57
CA ALA A 560 -42.67 3.22 -5.39
C ALA A 560 -42.20 2.02 -4.55
N GLN A 561 -42.37 2.05 -3.22
CA GLN A 561 -41.88 1.03 -2.28
C GLN A 561 -40.35 0.80 -2.34
N ILE A 562 -39.60 1.80 -2.79
CA ILE A 562 -38.12 1.77 -2.81
C ILE A 562 -37.64 2.28 -1.45
N THR A 563 -37.56 1.38 -0.48
CA THR A 563 -37.17 1.64 0.91
C THR A 563 -36.33 0.47 1.44
N LEU A 564 -35.77 0.63 2.65
CA LEU A 564 -35.07 -0.46 3.37
C LEU A 564 -35.89 -1.02 4.54
N ASP A 565 -37.18 -0.73 4.64
CA ASP A 565 -38.00 -1.09 5.79
C ASP A 565 -38.03 -2.60 6.03
N GLU A 566 -38.12 -3.41 4.97
CA GLU A 566 -38.07 -4.87 5.05
C GLU A 566 -36.72 -5.37 5.58
N VAL A 567 -35.62 -4.75 5.13
CA VAL A 567 -34.26 -5.09 5.57
C VAL A 567 -34.09 -4.75 7.05
N PHE A 568 -34.50 -3.56 7.47
CA PHE A 568 -34.47 -3.17 8.88
C PHE A 568 -35.38 -4.04 9.76
N GLY A 569 -36.53 -4.46 9.23
CA GLY A 569 -37.46 -5.38 9.90
C GLY A 569 -36.90 -6.78 10.12
N SER A 570 -35.88 -7.17 9.34
CA SER A 570 -35.22 -8.48 9.45
C SER A 570 -34.18 -8.55 10.59
N PHE A 571 -33.73 -7.41 11.12
CA PHE A 571 -32.66 -7.36 12.12
C PHE A 571 -33.13 -7.79 13.51
N LYS A 572 -32.34 -8.69 14.11
CA LYS A 572 -32.60 -9.34 15.39
C LYS A 572 -31.72 -8.79 16.50
N THR A 573 -30.52 -8.27 16.19
CA THR A 573 -29.63 -7.79 17.24
C THR A 573 -30.14 -6.47 17.83
N PRO A 574 -30.12 -6.30 19.17
CA PRO A 574 -30.49 -5.03 19.82
C PRO A 574 -29.67 -3.85 19.29
N ASN A 575 -28.42 -4.12 18.92
CA ASN A 575 -27.49 -3.18 18.31
C ASN A 575 -28.08 -2.58 17.02
N MET A 576 -28.45 -3.42 16.05
CA MET A 576 -29.04 -2.97 14.78
C MET A 576 -30.44 -2.40 14.92
N GLN A 577 -31.26 -2.94 15.83
CA GLN A 577 -32.57 -2.37 16.13
C GLN A 577 -32.44 -0.94 16.69
N THR A 578 -31.41 -0.68 17.50
CA THR A 578 -31.12 0.66 18.02
C THR A 578 -30.70 1.61 16.89
N VAL A 579 -29.86 1.15 15.95
CA VAL A 579 -29.51 1.93 14.74
C VAL A 579 -30.76 2.28 13.93
N GLY A 580 -31.63 1.30 13.66
CA GLY A 580 -32.87 1.53 12.91
C GLY A 580 -33.82 2.51 13.60
N ASN A 581 -33.97 2.41 14.93
CA ASN A 581 -34.78 3.36 15.70
C ASN A 581 -34.17 4.77 15.70
N TYR A 582 -32.86 4.88 15.81
CA TYR A 582 -32.13 6.14 15.73
C TYR A 582 -32.34 6.84 14.38
N LEU A 583 -32.19 6.11 13.27
CA LEU A 583 -32.42 6.66 11.92
C LEU A 583 -33.89 7.07 11.74
N ARG A 584 -34.84 6.24 12.20
CA ARG A 584 -36.27 6.55 12.14
C ARG A 584 -36.62 7.85 12.88
N ILE A 585 -35.96 8.14 14.00
CA ILE A 585 -36.17 9.42 14.71
C ILE A 585 -35.63 10.58 13.88
N LEU A 586 -34.41 10.47 13.36
CA LEU A 586 -33.78 11.58 12.63
C LEU A 586 -34.46 11.89 11.30
N GLU A 587 -34.80 10.86 10.53
CA GLU A 587 -35.41 10.99 9.21
C GLU A 587 -36.94 11.14 9.31
N GLY A 588 -37.58 10.48 10.28
CA GLY A 588 -39.04 10.52 10.44
C GLY A 588 -39.59 11.79 11.09
N THR A 589 -38.73 12.60 11.73
CA THR A 589 -39.16 13.88 12.34
C THR A 589 -39.42 14.96 11.29
N TYR A 590 -38.75 14.88 10.13
CA TYR A 590 -38.94 15.81 9.02
C TYR A 590 -39.27 15.05 7.73
N ASP A 591 -40.54 15.06 7.34
CA ASP A 591 -40.99 14.42 6.10
C ASP A 591 -40.62 15.27 4.88
N ILE A 592 -39.42 15.05 4.34
CA ILE A 592 -38.91 15.79 3.19
C ILE A 592 -39.77 15.60 1.93
N PHE A 593 -40.40 14.44 1.75
CA PHE A 593 -41.20 14.15 0.56
C PHE A 593 -42.44 15.06 0.54
N LYS A 594 -43.07 15.21 1.70
CA LYS A 594 -44.20 16.15 1.89
C LYS A 594 -43.76 17.61 1.81
N GLU A 595 -42.75 18.00 2.59
CA GLU A 595 -42.35 19.41 2.74
C GLU A 595 -41.75 19.99 1.46
N TRP A 596 -40.97 19.21 0.71
CA TRP A 596 -40.36 19.66 -0.54
C TRP A 596 -41.17 19.28 -1.78
N GLN A 597 -42.29 18.57 -1.62
CA GLN A 597 -43.14 18.08 -2.71
C GLN A 597 -42.34 17.26 -3.74
N ILE A 598 -41.52 16.35 -3.21
CA ILE A 598 -40.69 15.43 -3.99
C ILE A 598 -41.08 13.99 -3.68
N ASP A 599 -40.80 13.11 -4.63
CA ASP A 599 -41.15 11.69 -4.61
C ASP A 599 -39.91 10.79 -4.51
N CYS A 600 -38.77 11.28 -5.00
CA CYS A 600 -37.55 10.51 -5.11
C CYS A 600 -36.33 11.33 -4.68
N VAL A 601 -35.47 10.70 -3.87
CA VAL A 601 -34.19 11.25 -3.40
C VAL A 601 -33.09 10.20 -3.51
N ILE A 602 -31.83 10.65 -3.58
CA ILE A 602 -30.68 9.80 -3.27
C ILE A 602 -30.30 10.04 -1.81
N GLU A 603 -30.09 8.98 -1.05
CA GLU A 603 -29.49 9.07 0.26
C GLU A 603 -28.00 8.74 0.18
N LEU A 604 -27.17 9.70 0.61
CA LEU A 604 -25.75 9.45 0.92
C LEU A 604 -25.73 8.78 2.29
N SER A 605 -25.77 7.44 2.30
CA SER A 605 -25.89 6.65 3.53
C SER A 605 -24.55 6.51 4.25
N PHE A 606 -23.46 6.21 3.52
CA PHE A 606 -22.15 6.01 4.12
C PHE A 606 -21.03 6.68 3.33
N LEU A 607 -20.15 7.40 4.03
CA LEU A 607 -18.97 8.03 3.47
C LEU A 607 -17.76 7.68 4.34
N SER A 608 -16.77 7.02 3.74
CA SER A 608 -15.58 6.53 4.44
C SER A 608 -14.33 6.77 3.62
N THR A 609 -13.19 6.96 4.28
CA THR A 609 -11.87 7.05 3.65
C THR A 609 -10.88 6.33 4.54
N ARG A 610 -10.02 5.49 3.97
CA ARG A 610 -8.96 4.83 4.73
C ARG A 610 -8.11 5.88 5.44
N THR A 611 -7.65 5.57 6.64
CA THR A 611 -6.93 6.52 7.48
C THR A 611 -5.59 6.96 6.87
N ASP A 612 -4.97 6.13 6.04
CA ASP A 612 -3.77 6.44 5.25
C ASP A 612 -4.02 7.32 4.01
N TYR A 613 -5.28 7.49 3.61
CA TYR A 613 -5.73 8.38 2.54
C TYR A 613 -6.55 9.59 3.05
N ALA A 614 -6.73 9.70 4.36
CA ALA A 614 -7.45 10.80 4.99
C ALA A 614 -6.76 12.15 4.76
N LYS A 615 -7.53 13.25 4.87
CA LYS A 615 -7.09 14.63 4.62
C LYS A 615 -6.63 14.92 3.19
N ARG A 616 -6.92 14.07 2.21
CA ARG A 616 -6.60 14.30 0.78
C ARG A 616 -7.77 14.87 -0.04
N GLY A 617 -8.86 15.27 0.63
CA GLY A 617 -10.09 15.75 -0.05
C GLY A 617 -10.91 14.66 -0.75
N ILE A 618 -10.58 13.37 -0.58
CA ILE A 618 -11.24 12.25 -1.28
C ILE A 618 -12.73 12.14 -0.92
N ALA A 619 -13.09 12.18 0.37
CA ALA A 619 -14.48 12.14 0.81
C ALA A 619 -15.32 13.29 0.21
N LEU A 620 -14.75 14.49 0.16
CA LEU A 620 -15.39 15.65 -0.47
C LEU A 620 -15.55 15.44 -1.98
N SER A 621 -14.53 14.87 -2.64
CA SER A 621 -14.56 14.59 -4.07
C SER A 621 -15.61 13.54 -4.44
N LEU A 622 -15.72 12.45 -3.66
CA LEU A 622 -16.76 11.44 -3.84
C LEU A 622 -18.17 12.01 -3.64
N ALA A 623 -18.39 12.79 -2.58
CA ALA A 623 -19.68 13.43 -2.33
C ALA A 623 -20.04 14.49 -3.40
N LYS A 624 -19.03 15.19 -3.94
CA LYS A 624 -19.21 16.10 -5.09
C LYS A 624 -19.58 15.31 -6.35
N TYR A 625 -18.89 14.22 -6.63
CA TYR A 625 -19.20 13.35 -7.76
C TYR A 625 -20.62 12.78 -7.68
N LEU A 626 -21.08 12.41 -6.48
CA LEU A 626 -22.46 11.99 -6.25
C LEU A 626 -23.47 13.09 -6.65
N LEU A 627 -23.20 14.36 -6.33
CA LEU A 627 -24.06 15.47 -6.73
C LEU A 627 -24.13 15.64 -8.25
N GLU A 628 -22.98 15.53 -8.92
CA GLU A 628 -22.90 15.59 -10.38
C GLU A 628 -23.67 14.42 -11.00
N TYR A 629 -23.50 13.21 -10.48
CA TYR A 629 -24.22 12.02 -10.91
C TYR A 629 -25.74 12.14 -10.70
N ALA A 630 -26.16 12.63 -9.53
CA ALA A 630 -27.57 12.82 -9.21
C ALA A 630 -28.23 13.88 -10.12
N ALA A 631 -27.52 14.95 -10.45
CA ALA A 631 -27.99 15.95 -11.40
C ALA A 631 -28.19 15.35 -12.81
N LYS A 632 -27.30 14.43 -13.23
CA LYS A 632 -27.48 13.69 -14.49
C LYS A 632 -28.71 12.78 -14.43
N LEU A 633 -28.88 11.99 -13.37
CA LEU A 633 -30.07 11.12 -13.22
C LEU A 633 -31.40 11.88 -13.22
N LYS A 634 -31.40 13.13 -12.77
CA LYS A 634 -32.57 14.02 -12.83
C LYS A 634 -32.91 14.46 -14.26
N ALA A 635 -31.92 14.61 -15.14
CA ALA A 635 -32.10 15.05 -16.52
C ALA A 635 -32.81 13.98 -17.37
N ASN A 636 -33.59 14.40 -18.37
CA ASN A 636 -34.20 13.48 -19.32
C ASN A 636 -33.13 12.92 -20.28
N ASP A 637 -33.23 11.63 -20.62
CA ASP A 637 -32.35 10.93 -21.57
C ASP A 637 -30.85 10.90 -21.22
N CYS A 638 -30.49 10.80 -19.93
CA CYS A 638 -29.09 10.50 -19.58
C CYS A 638 -28.80 9.00 -19.69
N GLU A 639 -27.60 8.68 -20.18
CA GLU A 639 -27.08 7.32 -20.29
C GLU A 639 -27.09 6.61 -18.92
N GLU A 640 -26.79 7.34 -17.84
CA GLU A 640 -26.77 6.80 -16.49
C GLU A 640 -28.14 6.27 -16.02
N ALA A 641 -29.25 6.90 -16.44
CA ALA A 641 -30.59 6.44 -16.08
C ALA A 641 -31.00 5.15 -16.82
N GLN A 642 -30.45 4.90 -18.02
CA GLN A 642 -30.71 3.68 -18.79
C GLN A 642 -30.05 2.45 -18.16
N HIS A 643 -28.93 2.68 -17.45
CA HIS A 643 -28.16 1.65 -16.76
C HIS A 643 -28.63 1.38 -15.32
N LEU A 644 -29.74 1.99 -14.87
CA LEU A 644 -30.30 1.68 -13.56
C LEU A 644 -30.86 0.24 -13.52
N PRO A 645 -30.70 -0.46 -12.39
CA PRO A 645 -31.30 -1.77 -12.18
C PRO A 645 -32.82 -1.75 -12.38
N PRO A 646 -33.45 -2.88 -12.76
CA PRO A 646 -34.88 -2.94 -13.05
C PRO A 646 -35.79 -2.33 -11.98
N HIS A 647 -35.46 -2.49 -10.69
CA HIS A 647 -36.26 -1.96 -9.58
C HIS A 647 -36.15 -0.43 -9.42
N LEU A 648 -35.16 0.21 -10.04
CA LEU A 648 -34.95 1.66 -10.00
C LEU A 648 -35.21 2.36 -11.34
N ARG A 649 -35.60 1.63 -12.39
CA ARG A 649 -35.84 2.23 -13.70
C ARG A 649 -36.96 3.27 -13.65
N GLY A 650 -36.73 4.41 -14.29
CA GLY A 650 -37.67 5.54 -14.32
C GLY A 650 -37.65 6.42 -13.08
N GLN A 651 -36.86 6.09 -12.06
CA GLN A 651 -36.71 6.93 -10.86
C GLN A 651 -35.84 8.16 -11.16
N LYS A 652 -36.27 9.32 -10.67
CA LYS A 652 -35.59 10.60 -10.90
C LYS A 652 -35.43 11.36 -9.59
N PRO A 653 -34.22 11.36 -9.00
CA PRO A 653 -34.01 12.05 -7.73
C PRO A 653 -34.16 13.56 -7.91
N LYS A 654 -34.82 14.20 -6.95
CA LYS A 654 -35.00 15.66 -6.90
C LYS A 654 -34.17 16.33 -5.81
N ALA A 655 -33.62 15.52 -4.90
CA ALA A 655 -32.72 15.96 -3.85
C ALA A 655 -31.74 14.84 -3.46
N ILE A 656 -30.68 15.21 -2.75
CA ILE A 656 -29.86 14.30 -1.97
C ILE A 656 -30.12 14.54 -0.49
N ILE A 657 -30.27 13.47 0.27
CA ILE A 657 -30.40 13.50 1.73
C ILE A 657 -29.23 12.77 2.40
N SER A 658 -28.94 13.09 3.65
CA SER A 658 -27.98 12.33 4.46
C SER A 658 -28.20 12.59 5.95
N VAL A 659 -27.87 11.58 6.76
CA VAL A 659 -27.71 11.72 8.21
C VAL A 659 -26.22 11.84 8.53
N PHE A 660 -25.77 13.06 8.82
CA PHE A 660 -24.39 13.34 9.20
C PHE A 660 -24.20 13.21 10.72
N THR A 661 -23.60 12.09 11.12
CA THR A 661 -23.39 11.73 12.53
C THR A 661 -22.09 12.26 13.12
N SER A 662 -21.18 12.79 12.29
CA SER A 662 -19.85 13.29 12.71
C SER A 662 -19.63 14.73 12.28
N ARG A 663 -18.79 15.47 13.02
CA ARG A 663 -18.40 16.84 12.65
C ARG A 663 -17.70 16.90 11.29
N TYR A 664 -17.00 15.83 10.91
CA TYR A 664 -16.28 15.74 9.64
C TYR A 664 -17.23 15.61 8.44
N SER A 665 -18.21 14.71 8.53
CA SER A 665 -19.22 14.54 7.47
C SER A 665 -20.17 15.74 7.40
N GLN A 666 -20.49 16.37 8.54
CA GLN A 666 -21.21 17.65 8.57
C GLN A 666 -20.44 18.75 7.83
N ALA A 667 -19.12 18.86 8.02
CA ALA A 667 -18.31 19.83 7.30
C ALA A 667 -18.26 19.57 5.79
N VAL A 668 -18.33 18.30 5.34
CA VAL A 668 -18.50 17.96 3.92
C VAL A 668 -19.86 18.45 3.41
N GLY A 669 -20.94 18.16 4.13
CA GLY A 669 -22.28 18.64 3.81
C GLY A 669 -22.37 20.18 3.72
N GLU A 670 -21.79 20.88 4.69
CA GLU A 670 -21.69 22.35 4.72
C GLU A 670 -20.98 22.90 3.47
N LYS A 671 -19.81 22.34 3.11
CA LYS A 671 -19.05 22.74 1.91
C LYS A 671 -19.82 22.50 0.61
N LEU A 672 -20.63 21.45 0.57
CA LEU A 672 -21.45 21.13 -0.60
C LEU A 672 -22.80 21.84 -0.59
N GLY A 673 -23.11 22.64 0.45
CA GLY A 673 -24.35 23.40 0.55
C GLY A 673 -25.57 22.53 0.81
N PHE A 674 -25.46 21.53 1.69
CA PHE A 674 -26.60 20.85 2.29
C PHE A 674 -27.25 21.75 3.35
N GLU A 675 -28.58 21.78 3.36
CA GLU A 675 -29.40 22.43 4.37
C GLU A 675 -29.68 21.47 5.51
N THR A 676 -29.51 21.92 6.76
CA THR A 676 -29.91 21.15 7.94
C THR A 676 -31.43 21.21 8.10
N LEU A 677 -32.10 20.06 7.97
CA LEU A 677 -33.55 19.94 8.13
C LEU A 677 -33.93 19.59 9.55
N PHE A 678 -33.16 18.71 10.18
CA PHE A 678 -33.35 18.31 11.57
C PHE A 678 -32.01 18.08 12.25
N LYS A 679 -31.95 18.36 13.55
CA LYS A 679 -30.73 18.26 14.35
C LYS A 679 -31.08 17.80 15.75
N GLU A 680 -30.36 16.80 16.24
CA GLU A 680 -30.59 16.25 17.57
C GLU A 680 -29.29 15.99 18.32
N GLU A 681 -29.33 16.13 19.65
CA GLU A 681 -28.17 15.86 20.52
C GLU A 681 -27.93 14.37 20.71
N ASN A 682 -26.66 13.96 20.62
CA ASN A 682 -26.26 12.57 20.85
C ASN A 682 -26.48 12.12 22.31
N SER A 683 -26.73 13.04 23.24
CA SER A 683 -27.11 12.75 24.63
C SER A 683 -28.54 12.17 24.75
N LYS A 684 -29.41 12.35 23.74
CA LYS A 684 -30.80 11.87 23.77
C LYS A 684 -30.96 10.41 23.34
N PHE A 685 -29.93 9.83 22.72
CA PHE A 685 -29.93 8.44 22.30
C PHE A 685 -29.14 7.60 23.30
N MET A 686 -29.58 6.37 23.57
CA MET A 686 -28.99 5.50 24.59
C MET A 686 -28.88 4.07 24.07
N PHE A 687 -27.79 3.39 24.41
CA PHE A 687 -27.60 1.96 24.19
C PHE A 687 -26.88 1.34 25.38
N GLU A 688 -27.42 0.24 25.92
CA GLU A 688 -26.86 -0.48 27.09
C GLU A 688 -26.63 0.44 28.31
N GLY A 689 -27.62 1.30 28.61
CA GLY A 689 -27.61 2.16 29.80
C GLY A 689 -26.66 3.37 29.75
N LYS A 690 -26.01 3.62 28.60
CA LYS A 690 -25.18 4.80 28.36
C LYS A 690 -25.67 5.56 27.14
N THR A 691 -25.68 6.88 27.23
CA THR A 691 -26.00 7.76 26.10
C THR A 691 -24.96 7.63 24.99
N PHE A 692 -25.30 7.97 23.74
CA PHE A 692 -24.32 7.95 22.66
C PHE A 692 -23.19 8.94 22.94
N ALA A 693 -23.52 10.12 23.48
CA ALA A 693 -22.54 11.14 23.89
C ALA A 693 -21.51 10.64 24.92
N GLU A 694 -21.85 9.69 25.78
CA GLU A 694 -20.90 9.08 26.73
C GLU A 694 -19.94 8.07 26.08
N LYS A 695 -20.26 7.59 24.88
CA LYS A 695 -19.49 6.55 24.18
C LYS A 695 -18.61 7.07 23.04
N ILE A 696 -18.94 8.24 22.50
CA ILE A 696 -18.26 8.82 21.33
C ILE A 696 -17.42 10.03 21.72
N ASP A 697 -16.56 10.49 20.81
CA ASP A 697 -15.75 11.68 21.04
C ASP A 697 -16.65 12.92 21.26
N PRO A 698 -16.43 13.72 22.33
CA PRO A 698 -17.22 14.90 22.66
C PRO A 698 -17.31 15.95 21.54
N ILE A 699 -16.40 15.96 20.56
CA ILE A 699 -16.50 16.85 19.40
C ILE A 699 -17.74 16.55 18.55
N HIS A 700 -18.32 15.35 18.67
CA HIS A 700 -19.50 14.89 17.94
C HIS A 700 -20.77 15.10 18.75
N LYS A 701 -21.11 16.36 19.02
CA LYS A 701 -22.25 16.71 19.87
C LYS A 701 -23.62 16.38 19.27
N TYR A 702 -23.76 16.52 17.95
CA TYR A 702 -25.05 16.44 17.26
C TYR A 702 -25.02 15.47 16.10
N SER A 703 -26.18 14.88 15.83
CA SER A 703 -26.50 14.24 14.57
C SER A 703 -27.41 15.15 13.76
N ILE A 704 -27.15 15.26 12.46
CA ILE A 704 -27.85 16.21 11.58
C ILE A 704 -28.46 15.44 10.41
N PHE A 705 -29.78 15.53 10.25
CA PHE A 705 -30.45 15.18 9.00
C PHE A 705 -30.44 16.40 8.09
N ALA A 706 -29.83 16.24 6.92
CA ALA A 706 -29.61 17.33 5.98
C ALA A 706 -29.98 16.92 4.56
N ALA A 707 -30.33 17.91 3.75
CA ALA A 707 -30.70 17.69 2.36
C ALA A 707 -30.20 18.79 1.42
N LYS A 708 -30.07 18.47 0.15
CA LYS A 708 -29.72 19.41 -0.91
C LYS A 708 -30.61 19.17 -2.12
N LYS A 709 -31.35 20.19 -2.56
CA LYS A 709 -32.10 20.13 -3.83
C LYS A 709 -31.14 20.04 -5.01
N LEU A 710 -31.49 19.22 -6.00
CA LEU A 710 -30.79 19.06 -7.28
C LEU A 710 -31.27 20.06 -8.31
#